data_AF-A0AAN6M8M1-F1
#
_entry.id   AF-A0AAN6M8M1-F1
#
_cell.length_a   1.000
_cell.length_b   1.000
_cell.length_c   1.000
_cell.angle_alpha   90.00
_cell.angle_beta   90.00
_cell.angle_gamma   90.00
#
_symmetry.space_group_name_H-M   'P 1'
#
loop_
_entity.id
_entity.type
_entity.pdbx_description
1 polymer ?
#
loop_
_entity_poly.entity_id
_entity_poly.type
_entity_poly.pdbx_seq_one_letter_code
_entity_poly.pdbx_strand_id
1 'polypeptide(L)'
;MELATHQQPDLNILEVGEGTGDMTTHVLSALHKHEVESGRSAFSPNYQGIELAAYDIVIAGAVLHATRNLSDTIKNVRKALRPGGRLILFEITRPNALALNFGFGVLPGWWVSSESWRANAQGVNETKWDEVLRQNGFLGNDLVLRDWGNDACHDFSVIVATATPEQHQFTATSSVVIVVDSNSAIQAELANSLRRSFLENQNSQEVRIVGWTNFKPMAIDTKDIFVSLLEFGHPVLNELDEKGFEELKTFLLTIKQLLWVSAANPETTTFSFLGMTHGFFRTLRSENSNKRLVTLSMEGNDLTSATRSIEFVFGGTFVQSSPEVEYKVSQGVLQIARLVKDHRFDEAIGSWLRPRIRDEPWGQGYPLFFNVKNRGTLDSLESIDDPQYQDDVNFGEYEVELETKAWGLNFQDIFIALGRLEENDFGFDCAGIVRRVGARCRIAPGDRVLAAVKGSMRSIVKCQELEVIRMPDDLSFEDGAAICAPGITGHHCLVDVAKLRKGERILIHSATGDSLRASWDYVSPYGRFIEIGKVDIRSNAGLPMQGFSKNINFTADSIFKHMSYAQWTMTLRSKAQTSWNLHRLLPPNMDFFVLLSSLASIYGSVSQVNYAAGNTFKDALARHRTTNGEKAVAFNLGWMKTVGIIAENADNEKIRAQSADMAQVELEELLGLLDIYCNPALPVLDPEDSQVLVGVVTSGHCIAQGIEPPDFMHHPLFSGFSKIDDTGSFARDGELLDTSTLFREKVTREDRIGVVVQALATKLARALSMSPDDMDPTKALFEYGVDWWL
;
A
#
# COMPACT_ATOMS: atom_id res chain seq x y z
N MET A 1 37.88 -0.52 -23.79
CA MET A 1 36.76 0.07 -23.03
C MET A 1 35.90 0.77 -24.04
N GLU A 2 35.01 0.00 -24.65
CA GLU A 2 33.95 0.54 -25.50
C GLU A 2 32.97 1.28 -24.58
N LEU A 3 32.45 2.41 -25.06
CA LEU A 3 31.65 3.36 -24.32
C LEU A 3 30.37 3.60 -25.10
N ALA A 4 29.22 3.39 -24.46
CA ALA A 4 27.92 3.72 -25.01
C ALA A 4 27.45 5.11 -24.54
N THR A 5 26.85 5.89 -25.44
CA THR A 5 26.26 7.20 -25.16
C THR A 5 24.77 7.18 -25.54
N HIS A 6 23.91 7.78 -24.72
CA HIS A 6 22.45 7.82 -24.96
C HIS A 6 21.96 9.26 -25.21
N GLN A 7 21.07 9.45 -26.19
CA GLN A 7 20.35 10.72 -26.45
C GLN A 7 18.83 10.48 -26.46
N GLN A 8 18.10 11.06 -25.49
CA GLN A 8 16.64 11.25 -25.48
C GLN A 8 16.28 12.56 -24.73
N PRO A 9 15.07 13.13 -24.89
CA PRO A 9 14.84 14.58 -24.87
C PRO A 9 15.16 15.38 -23.60
N ASP A 10 15.30 14.76 -22.42
CA ASP A 10 15.49 15.50 -21.16
C ASP A 10 16.62 14.98 -20.23
N LEU A 11 17.26 13.83 -20.51
CA LEU A 11 18.40 13.32 -19.71
C LEU A 11 19.48 12.62 -20.56
N ASN A 12 20.71 13.09 -20.47
CA ASN A 12 21.89 12.52 -21.14
C ASN A 12 22.71 11.66 -20.17
N ILE A 13 22.90 10.37 -20.47
CA ILE A 13 23.62 9.42 -19.60
C ILE A 13 24.83 8.85 -20.33
N LEU A 14 25.97 8.73 -19.63
CA LEU A 14 27.20 8.10 -20.11
C LEU A 14 27.59 6.94 -19.18
N GLU A 15 27.81 5.76 -19.75
CA GLU A 15 28.35 4.62 -19.02
C GLU A 15 29.83 4.42 -19.35
N VAL A 16 30.61 4.09 -18.31
CA VAL A 16 32.03 3.77 -18.46
C VAL A 16 32.23 2.30 -18.10
N GLY A 17 32.76 1.48 -19.03
CA GLY A 17 33.22 0.12 -18.72
C GLY A 17 32.35 -1.05 -19.19
N GLU A 18 31.52 -0.87 -20.22
CA GLU A 18 30.49 -1.80 -20.75
C GLU A 18 30.97 -3.26 -21.01
N GLY A 19 32.28 -3.49 -21.21
CA GLY A 19 32.83 -4.83 -21.47
C GLY A 19 33.21 -5.66 -20.24
N THR A 20 33.01 -5.17 -19.00
CA THR A 20 33.55 -5.82 -17.78
C THR A 20 32.59 -5.96 -16.59
N GLY A 21 31.32 -5.52 -16.70
CA GLY A 21 30.36 -5.60 -15.58
C GLY A 21 28.91 -5.82 -16.01
N ASP A 22 28.22 -6.76 -15.37
CA ASP A 22 26.82 -7.18 -15.64
C ASP A 22 25.75 -6.14 -15.19
N MET A 23 26.18 -4.99 -14.66
CA MET A 23 25.29 -3.86 -14.34
C MET A 23 24.62 -3.29 -15.59
N THR A 24 25.35 -3.29 -16.72
CA THR A 24 24.89 -2.83 -18.02
C THR A 24 23.70 -3.66 -18.51
N THR A 25 23.72 -4.98 -18.33
CA THR A 25 22.61 -5.87 -18.71
C THR A 25 21.33 -5.54 -17.94
N HIS A 26 21.43 -5.21 -16.65
CA HIS A 26 20.25 -4.88 -15.83
C HIS A 26 19.69 -3.48 -16.12
N VAL A 27 20.56 -2.49 -16.29
CA VAL A 27 20.14 -1.11 -16.64
C VAL A 27 19.66 -1.04 -18.10
N LEU A 28 20.37 -1.65 -19.04
CA LEU A 28 19.97 -1.77 -20.44
C LEU A 28 18.75 -2.67 -20.60
N SER A 29 18.57 -3.75 -19.84
CA SER A 29 17.32 -4.52 -19.90
C SER A 29 16.14 -3.66 -19.43
N ALA A 30 16.33 -2.83 -18.39
CA ALA A 30 15.30 -1.89 -17.93
C ALA A 30 15.02 -0.71 -18.89
N LEU A 31 15.97 -0.38 -19.78
CA LEU A 31 15.86 0.68 -20.79
C LEU A 31 15.44 0.14 -22.18
N HIS A 32 15.95 -0.99 -22.62
CA HIS A 32 15.58 -1.69 -23.86
C HIS A 32 14.13 -2.17 -23.81
N LYS A 33 13.70 -2.63 -22.63
CA LYS A 33 12.29 -2.88 -22.34
C LYS A 33 11.41 -1.65 -22.57
N HIS A 34 11.90 -0.45 -22.23
CA HIS A 34 11.23 0.82 -22.51
C HIS A 34 11.19 1.18 -24.01
N GLU A 35 12.16 0.74 -24.82
CA GLU A 35 12.18 0.92 -26.28
C GLU A 35 11.15 0.05 -27.01
N VAL A 36 11.04 -1.22 -26.60
CA VAL A 36 10.08 -2.18 -27.15
C VAL A 36 8.63 -1.74 -26.85
N GLU A 37 8.40 -1.15 -25.68
CA GLU A 37 7.08 -0.74 -25.20
C GLU A 37 6.57 0.60 -25.77
N SER A 38 7.47 1.52 -26.15
CA SER A 38 7.12 2.86 -26.66
C SER A 38 6.99 2.95 -28.19
N GLY A 39 7.34 1.88 -28.92
CA GLY A 39 7.30 1.83 -30.39
C GLY A 39 8.26 2.80 -31.08
N ARG A 40 9.22 3.37 -30.34
CA ARG A 40 10.23 4.31 -30.83
C ARG A 40 11.62 3.77 -30.50
N SER A 41 12.46 3.61 -31.51
CA SER A 41 13.88 3.23 -31.35
C SER A 41 14.61 4.29 -30.52
N ALA A 42 15.15 3.95 -29.34
CA ALA A 42 16.03 4.83 -28.57
C ALA A 42 17.52 4.57 -28.85
N PHE A 43 17.83 3.52 -29.62
CA PHE A 43 19.19 3.17 -30.01
C PHE A 43 19.65 3.92 -31.27
N SER A 44 20.85 4.51 -31.17
CA SER A 44 21.70 4.82 -32.32
C SER A 44 23.09 4.25 -32.05
N PRO A 45 23.67 3.39 -32.92
CA PRO A 45 25.02 2.87 -32.77
C PRO A 45 26.08 3.92 -33.14
N ASN A 46 25.94 5.17 -32.69
CA ASN A 46 26.91 6.22 -32.98
C ASN A 46 28.08 6.15 -31.98
N TYR A 47 29.00 5.24 -32.29
CA TYR A 47 30.32 5.07 -31.68
C TYR A 47 31.30 6.22 -32.01
N GLN A 48 30.91 7.49 -31.90
CA GLN A 48 31.82 8.62 -32.18
C GLN A 48 31.75 9.74 -31.14
N GLY A 49 32.65 9.65 -30.15
CA GLY A 49 33.10 10.78 -29.31
C GLY A 49 32.30 11.00 -28.03
N ILE A 50 33.00 11.23 -26.90
CA ILE A 50 32.39 11.72 -25.65
C ILE A 50 32.18 13.23 -25.79
N GLU A 51 30.94 13.70 -25.73
CA GLU A 51 30.64 15.13 -25.71
C GLU A 51 30.92 15.73 -24.32
N LEU A 52 31.68 16.82 -24.27
CA LEU A 52 32.04 17.45 -23.00
C LEU A 52 30.87 18.26 -22.45
N ALA A 53 30.68 18.21 -21.13
CA ALA A 53 29.63 18.88 -20.36
C ALA A 53 28.21 18.58 -20.85
N ALA A 54 28.01 17.45 -21.52
CA ALA A 54 26.74 17.07 -22.13
C ALA A 54 25.92 16.12 -21.25
N TYR A 55 26.54 15.40 -20.31
CA TYR A 55 25.88 14.33 -19.57
C TYR A 55 25.39 14.78 -18.19
N ASP A 56 24.20 14.33 -17.83
CA ASP A 56 23.53 14.61 -16.57
C ASP A 56 23.91 13.57 -15.51
N ILE A 57 24.15 12.34 -15.96
CA ILE A 57 24.58 11.22 -15.12
C ILE A 57 25.70 10.46 -15.82
N VAL A 58 26.75 10.11 -15.06
CA VAL A 58 27.74 9.11 -15.45
C VAL A 58 27.63 7.93 -14.49
N ILE A 59 27.58 6.72 -15.03
CA ILE A 59 27.56 5.48 -14.25
C ILE A 59 28.84 4.70 -14.53
N ALA A 60 29.48 4.20 -13.47
CA ALA A 60 30.65 3.34 -13.59
C ALA A 60 30.60 2.20 -12.55
N GLY A 61 30.65 0.96 -13.04
CA GLY A 61 30.61 -0.24 -12.20
C GLY A 61 31.96 -0.94 -12.15
N ALA A 62 32.66 -0.82 -11.02
CA ALA A 62 33.90 -1.52 -10.67
C ALA A 62 35.02 -1.37 -11.72
N VAL A 63 35.12 -0.19 -12.35
CA VAL A 63 36.09 0.06 -13.42
C VAL A 63 37.00 1.26 -13.19
N LEU A 64 36.58 2.28 -12.42
CA LEU A 64 37.39 3.49 -12.31
C LEU A 64 38.60 3.26 -11.40
N HIS A 65 38.47 2.38 -10.40
CA HIS A 65 39.60 1.93 -9.58
C HIS A 65 40.67 1.21 -10.43
N ALA A 66 40.31 0.50 -11.50
CA ALA A 66 41.27 -0.26 -12.32
C ALA A 66 41.96 0.61 -13.40
N THR A 67 42.35 1.84 -13.06
CA THR A 67 43.01 2.80 -13.97
C THR A 67 44.40 3.22 -13.48
N ARG A 68 45.28 3.60 -14.41
CA ARG A 68 46.68 3.97 -14.10
C ARG A 68 46.81 5.19 -13.20
N ASN A 69 45.94 6.18 -13.37
CA ASN A 69 45.89 7.37 -12.52
C ASN A 69 44.42 7.74 -12.27
N LEU A 70 43.96 7.52 -11.04
CA LEU A 70 42.57 7.73 -10.65
C LEU A 70 42.17 9.20 -10.73
N SER A 71 43.06 10.13 -10.37
CA SER A 71 42.77 11.57 -10.46
C SER A 71 42.53 11.99 -11.90
N ASP A 72 43.35 11.53 -12.85
CA ASP A 72 43.18 11.86 -14.26
C ASP A 72 41.91 11.20 -14.85
N THR A 73 41.59 9.97 -14.42
CA THR A 73 40.33 9.30 -14.75
C THR A 73 39.13 10.14 -14.29
N ILE A 74 39.11 10.57 -13.03
CA ILE A 74 38.00 11.36 -12.47
C ILE A 74 37.93 12.75 -13.09
N LYS A 75 39.06 13.40 -13.43
CA LYS A 75 39.05 14.64 -14.22
C LYS A 75 38.40 14.46 -15.58
N ASN A 76 38.62 13.34 -16.24
CA ASN A 76 38.03 13.08 -17.55
C ASN A 76 36.53 12.79 -17.44
N VAL A 77 36.11 12.01 -16.44
CA VAL A 77 34.69 11.82 -16.12
C VAL A 77 34.02 13.16 -15.81
N ARG A 78 34.67 14.03 -15.03
CA ARG A 78 34.15 15.37 -14.73
C ARG A 78 33.90 16.21 -15.96
N LYS A 79 34.77 16.13 -16.98
CA LYS A 79 34.61 16.89 -18.24
C LYS A 79 33.39 16.43 -19.04
N ALA A 80 32.95 15.18 -18.89
CA ALA A 80 31.75 14.67 -19.56
C ALA A 80 30.48 15.22 -18.88
N LEU A 81 30.48 15.33 -17.55
CA LEU A 81 29.31 15.81 -16.80
C LEU A 81 29.06 17.31 -16.96
N ARG A 82 27.79 17.70 -17.13
CA ARG A 82 27.35 19.08 -16.95
C ARG A 82 27.59 19.54 -15.51
N PRO A 83 27.70 20.86 -15.24
CA PRO A 83 27.70 21.36 -13.86
C PRO A 83 26.47 20.85 -13.09
N GLY A 84 26.67 20.33 -11.87
CA GLY A 84 25.59 19.70 -11.09
C GLY A 84 25.17 18.30 -11.55
N GLY A 85 25.76 17.74 -12.61
CA GLY A 85 25.57 16.35 -13.02
C GLY A 85 26.08 15.36 -11.97
N ARG A 86 25.60 14.12 -11.99
CA ARG A 86 25.91 13.11 -10.97
C ARG A 86 26.80 11.99 -11.51
N LEU A 87 27.75 11.57 -10.71
CA LEU A 87 28.53 10.36 -10.92
C LEU A 87 28.04 9.29 -9.93
N ILE A 88 27.64 8.13 -10.44
CA ILE A 88 27.25 6.97 -9.65
C ILE A 88 28.31 5.88 -9.85
N LEU A 89 28.96 5.50 -8.76
CA LEU A 89 30.06 4.55 -8.71
C LEU A 89 29.59 3.31 -7.96
N PHE A 90 29.76 2.12 -8.50
CA PHE A 90 29.78 0.88 -7.71
C PHE A 90 31.24 0.43 -7.65
N GLU A 91 31.89 0.48 -6.50
CA GLU A 91 33.35 0.32 -6.43
C GLU A 91 33.80 -0.59 -5.30
N ILE A 92 34.97 -1.21 -5.51
CA ILE A 92 35.65 -2.00 -4.46
C ILE A 92 36.25 -1.01 -3.46
N THR A 93 35.62 -0.92 -2.29
CA THR A 93 35.96 0.06 -1.26
C THR A 93 36.77 -0.50 -0.11
N ARG A 94 37.07 -1.80 -0.14
CA ARG A 94 38.04 -2.43 0.77
C ARG A 94 39.36 -2.73 0.06
N PRO A 95 40.40 -1.88 0.21
CA PRO A 95 41.68 -2.08 -0.46
C PRO A 95 42.31 -3.45 -0.18
N ASN A 96 42.22 -3.92 1.07
CA ASN A 96 42.90 -5.15 1.51
C ASN A 96 42.01 -6.40 1.45
N ALA A 97 40.93 -6.38 0.67
CA ALA A 97 40.10 -7.57 0.47
C ALA A 97 40.95 -8.69 -0.16
N LEU A 98 41.32 -9.70 0.64
CA LEU A 98 42.22 -10.78 0.19
C LEU A 98 41.58 -11.58 -0.95
N ALA A 99 40.27 -11.86 -0.85
CA ALA A 99 39.54 -12.60 -1.87
C ALA A 99 39.55 -11.89 -3.23
N LEU A 100 39.32 -10.57 -3.24
CA LEU A 100 39.30 -9.77 -4.47
C LEU A 100 40.71 -9.55 -5.04
N ASN A 101 41.70 -9.21 -4.21
CA ASN A 101 43.07 -9.03 -4.69
C ASN A 101 43.71 -10.34 -5.16
N PHE A 102 43.36 -11.48 -4.56
CA PHE A 102 43.81 -12.78 -5.05
C PHE A 102 43.09 -13.16 -6.34
N GLY A 103 41.76 -13.02 -6.38
CA GLY A 103 40.94 -13.37 -7.54
C GLY A 103 41.31 -12.57 -8.79
N PHE A 104 41.39 -11.25 -8.68
CA PHE A 104 41.69 -10.37 -9.82
C PHE A 104 43.18 -10.08 -10.00
N GLY A 105 44.02 -10.32 -8.99
CA GLY A 105 45.46 -10.07 -9.06
C GLY A 105 46.22 -10.90 -10.09
N VAL A 106 45.61 -11.93 -10.67
CA VAL A 106 46.16 -12.69 -11.79
C VAL A 106 45.95 -11.99 -13.14
N LEU A 107 45.09 -10.96 -13.21
CA LEU A 107 44.81 -10.23 -14.43
C LEU A 107 45.89 -9.17 -14.67
N PRO A 108 46.48 -9.11 -15.89
CA PRO A 108 47.53 -8.14 -16.21
C PRO A 108 47.11 -6.67 -16.00
N GLY A 109 45.82 -6.38 -16.13
CA GLY A 109 45.24 -5.05 -15.95
C GLY A 109 45.00 -4.64 -14.50
N TRP A 110 45.10 -5.55 -13.53
CA TRP A 110 44.79 -5.23 -12.13
C TRP A 110 45.83 -4.25 -11.57
N TRP A 111 47.13 -4.52 -11.76
CA TRP A 111 48.21 -3.78 -11.10
C TRP A 111 48.69 -2.53 -11.87
N VAL A 112 47.84 -1.92 -12.69
CA VAL A 112 48.24 -0.81 -13.59
C VAL A 112 48.39 0.54 -12.89
N SER A 113 47.99 0.67 -11.64
CA SER A 113 48.05 1.91 -10.85
C SER A 113 49.47 2.47 -10.73
N SER A 114 49.63 3.78 -10.87
CA SER A 114 50.91 4.48 -10.68
C SER A 114 51.04 5.15 -9.31
N GLU A 115 49.96 5.20 -8.54
CA GLU A 115 49.93 5.85 -7.23
C GLU A 115 50.49 4.96 -6.12
N SER A 116 51.35 5.54 -5.28
CA SER A 116 52.00 4.83 -4.17
C SER A 116 51.02 4.23 -3.15
N TRP A 117 49.85 4.85 -2.98
CA TRP A 117 48.83 4.42 -2.02
C TRP A 117 47.90 3.31 -2.55
N ARG A 118 48.07 2.88 -3.82
CA ARG A 118 47.40 1.69 -4.41
C ARG A 118 48.36 0.61 -4.89
N ALA A 119 49.66 0.78 -4.62
CA ALA A 119 50.69 -0.12 -5.13
C ALA A 119 50.47 -1.59 -4.72
N ASN A 120 49.82 -1.84 -3.57
CA ASN A 120 49.62 -3.18 -3.01
C ASN A 120 48.14 -3.62 -2.97
N ALA A 121 47.23 -2.78 -3.46
CA ALA A 121 45.78 -2.97 -3.36
C ALA A 121 45.08 -2.02 -4.34
N GLN A 122 44.23 -2.54 -5.22
CA GLN A 122 43.58 -1.72 -6.24
C GLN A 122 42.28 -1.07 -5.76
N GLY A 123 41.61 -1.69 -4.78
CA GLY A 123 40.45 -1.10 -4.12
C GLY A 123 40.80 0.23 -3.45
N VAL A 124 39.85 1.16 -3.47
CA VAL A 124 40.02 2.53 -2.97
C VAL A 124 39.00 2.74 -1.86
N ASN A 125 39.43 3.04 -0.64
CA ASN A 125 38.49 3.27 0.45
C ASN A 125 37.66 4.54 0.25
N GLU A 126 36.51 4.60 0.93
CA GLU A 126 35.52 5.68 0.80
C GLU A 126 36.11 7.07 1.10
N THR A 127 36.99 7.17 2.11
CA THR A 127 37.67 8.43 2.46
C THR A 127 38.58 8.92 1.34
N LYS A 128 39.31 7.99 0.71
CA LYS A 128 40.19 8.32 -0.41
C LYS A 128 39.38 8.64 -1.67
N TRP A 129 38.24 7.98 -1.90
CA TRP A 129 37.29 8.37 -2.93
C TRP A 129 36.81 9.82 -2.74
N ASP A 130 36.39 10.19 -1.53
CA ASP A 130 35.95 11.57 -1.23
C ASP A 130 37.07 12.58 -1.53
N GLU A 131 38.30 12.30 -1.10
CA GLU A 131 39.46 13.14 -1.37
C GLU A 131 39.70 13.32 -2.88
N VAL A 132 39.75 12.22 -3.65
CA VAL A 132 40.00 12.28 -5.09
C VAL A 132 38.84 12.99 -5.82
N LEU A 133 37.60 12.74 -5.44
CA LEU A 133 36.44 13.40 -6.05
C LEU A 133 36.48 14.92 -5.80
N ARG A 134 36.74 15.36 -4.56
CA ARG A 134 36.86 16.79 -4.21
C ARG A 134 37.97 17.49 -4.98
N GLN A 135 39.14 16.85 -5.11
CA GLN A 135 40.28 17.41 -5.84
C GLN A 135 40.00 17.59 -7.33
N ASN A 136 38.98 16.91 -7.88
CA ASN A 136 38.74 16.81 -9.32
C ASN A 136 37.37 17.36 -9.74
N GLY A 137 36.83 18.31 -8.97
CA GLY A 137 35.66 19.10 -9.38
C GLY A 137 34.31 18.46 -9.06
N PHE A 138 34.26 17.65 -7.99
CA PHE A 138 33.04 17.17 -7.37
C PHE A 138 32.91 17.72 -5.93
N LEU A 139 31.71 17.65 -5.37
CA LEU A 139 31.44 18.04 -3.98
C LEU A 139 31.95 17.02 -2.95
N GLY A 140 32.44 15.86 -3.40
CA GLY A 140 32.86 14.72 -2.58
C GLY A 140 31.90 13.55 -2.68
N ASN A 141 31.85 12.70 -1.66
CA ASN A 141 30.86 11.64 -1.56
C ASN A 141 29.55 12.25 -1.00
N ASP A 142 28.54 12.44 -1.86
CA ASP A 142 27.22 12.92 -1.42
C ASP A 142 26.44 11.82 -0.68
N LEU A 143 26.61 10.58 -1.13
CA LEU A 143 25.99 9.40 -0.54
C LEU A 143 26.92 8.21 -0.71
N VAL A 144 27.01 7.39 0.33
CA VAL A 144 27.72 6.11 0.31
C VAL A 144 26.79 5.03 0.84
N LEU A 145 26.45 4.07 -0.01
CA LEU A 145 25.64 2.90 0.35
C LEU A 145 26.57 1.69 0.39
N ARG A 146 26.72 1.10 1.57
CA ARG A 146 27.58 -0.07 1.77
C ARG A 146 26.80 -1.36 1.50
N ASP A 147 27.48 -2.37 0.96
CA ASP A 147 26.97 -3.74 0.86
C ASP A 147 26.68 -4.37 2.24
N TRP A 148 27.44 -4.01 3.27
CA TRP A 148 27.27 -4.48 4.64
C TRP A 148 27.70 -3.44 5.68
N GLY A 149 27.01 -3.40 6.83
CA GLY A 149 27.27 -2.39 7.88
C GLY A 149 28.54 -2.64 8.72
N ASN A 150 29.04 -3.87 8.76
CA ASN A 150 30.26 -4.23 9.49
C ASN A 150 31.49 -4.17 8.57
N ASP A 151 32.49 -3.36 8.94
CA ASP A 151 33.75 -3.17 8.20
C ASP A 151 34.51 -4.48 7.91
N ALA A 152 34.30 -5.54 8.71
CA ALA A 152 34.91 -6.85 8.48
C ALA A 152 34.34 -7.58 7.24
N CYS A 153 33.08 -7.30 6.88
CA CYS A 153 32.36 -7.94 5.78
C CYS A 153 31.98 -6.96 4.66
N HIS A 154 32.47 -5.72 4.74
CA HIS A 154 32.19 -4.67 3.77
C HIS A 154 33.27 -4.67 2.69
N ASP A 155 32.92 -5.00 1.45
CA ASP A 155 33.88 -5.06 0.34
C ASP A 155 33.58 -4.04 -0.78
N PHE A 156 32.29 -3.68 -0.96
CA PHE A 156 31.82 -2.77 -2.00
C PHE A 156 30.94 -1.63 -1.47
N SER A 157 31.05 -0.45 -2.08
CA SER A 157 30.10 0.66 -1.86
C SER A 157 29.56 1.18 -3.18
N VAL A 158 28.29 1.60 -3.17
CA VAL A 158 27.77 2.55 -4.15
C VAL A 158 28.05 3.96 -3.65
N ILE A 159 28.77 4.76 -4.43
CA ILE A 159 29.11 6.15 -4.10
C ILE A 159 28.44 7.07 -5.13
N VAL A 160 27.71 8.08 -4.66
CA VAL A 160 27.14 9.13 -5.49
C VAL A 160 27.92 10.42 -5.25
N ALA A 161 28.33 11.09 -6.33
CA ALA A 161 29.09 12.33 -6.27
C ALA A 161 28.57 13.37 -7.28
N THR A 162 28.37 14.60 -6.83
CA THR A 162 27.83 15.69 -7.64
C THR A 162 28.98 16.53 -8.17
N ALA A 163 29.01 16.68 -9.49
CA ALA A 163 29.90 17.59 -10.19
C ALA A 163 29.67 19.03 -9.68
N THR A 164 30.73 19.74 -9.28
CA THR A 164 30.62 21.08 -8.70
C THR A 164 29.73 21.96 -9.59
N PRO A 165 28.61 22.49 -9.08
CA PRO A 165 27.71 23.35 -9.85
C PRO A 165 28.43 24.63 -10.29
N GLU A 166 28.02 25.18 -11.43
CA GLU A 166 28.37 26.57 -11.75
C GLU A 166 27.64 27.49 -10.77
N GLN A 167 28.37 28.44 -10.17
CA GLN A 167 27.75 29.53 -9.40
C GLN A 167 26.89 30.37 -10.35
N HIS A 168 25.63 29.97 -10.51
CA HIS A 168 24.65 30.79 -11.17
C HIS A 168 24.31 31.97 -10.27
N GLN A 169 24.93 33.12 -10.54
CA GLN A 169 24.48 34.39 -10.02
C GLN A 169 23.14 34.74 -10.69
N PHE A 170 22.04 34.26 -10.13
CA PHE A 170 20.74 34.80 -10.47
C PHE A 170 20.47 36.04 -9.62
N THR A 171 20.30 37.18 -10.28
CA THR A 171 19.62 38.35 -9.71
C THR A 171 18.14 38.00 -9.58
N ALA A 172 17.78 37.30 -8.50
CA ALA A 172 16.38 37.06 -8.20
C ALA A 172 15.72 38.41 -7.88
N THR A 173 14.75 38.81 -8.70
CA THR A 173 13.94 40.02 -8.51
C THR A 173 12.82 39.82 -7.47
N SER A 174 12.70 38.62 -6.90
CA SER A 174 11.69 38.23 -5.92
C SER A 174 12.18 38.46 -4.49
N SER A 175 11.34 39.02 -3.62
CA SER A 175 11.64 39.14 -2.20
C SER A 175 11.39 37.82 -1.46
N VAL A 176 12.15 37.58 -0.38
CA VAL A 176 11.97 36.41 0.50
C VAL A 176 11.27 36.86 1.77
N VAL A 177 10.18 36.19 2.12
CA VAL A 177 9.38 36.51 3.30
C VAL A 177 9.39 35.33 4.27
N ILE A 178 10.07 35.49 5.40
CA ILE A 178 10.14 34.49 6.47
C ILE A 178 8.97 34.73 7.43
N VAL A 179 8.12 33.72 7.61
CA VAL A 179 6.93 33.77 8.45
C VAL A 179 7.19 33.05 9.77
N VAL A 180 6.92 33.73 10.88
CA VAL A 180 7.13 33.22 12.24
C VAL A 180 5.91 33.47 13.13
N ASP A 181 5.81 32.74 14.24
CA ASP A 181 5.05 33.19 15.39
C ASP A 181 5.86 34.25 16.15
N SER A 182 5.30 35.45 16.27
CA SER A 182 5.91 36.58 16.98
C SER A 182 6.23 36.26 18.45
N ASN A 183 5.60 35.25 19.04
CA ASN A 183 5.82 34.83 20.41
C ASN A 183 6.91 33.74 20.55
N SER A 184 7.43 33.19 19.45
CA SER A 184 8.40 32.09 19.47
C SER A 184 9.84 32.57 19.32
N ALA A 185 10.60 32.52 20.43
CA ALA A 185 12.01 32.93 20.45
C ALA A 185 12.88 32.07 19.51
N ILE A 186 12.67 30.75 19.47
CA ILE A 186 13.44 29.85 18.62
C ILE A 186 13.19 30.10 17.13
N GLN A 187 11.94 30.41 16.75
CA GLN A 187 11.62 30.78 15.36
C GLN A 187 12.23 32.14 14.99
N ALA A 188 12.22 33.11 15.91
CA ALA A 188 12.86 34.40 15.69
C ALA A 188 14.39 34.27 15.52
N GLU A 189 15.06 33.43 16.30
CA GLU A 189 16.49 33.14 16.16
C GLU A 189 16.80 32.46 14.82
N LEU A 190 16.05 31.42 14.45
CA LEU A 190 16.20 30.74 13.18
C LEU A 190 15.96 31.68 11.98
N ALA A 191 14.91 32.50 12.03
CA ALA A 191 14.61 33.48 11.00
C ALA A 191 15.74 34.50 10.83
N ASN A 192 16.37 34.94 11.92
CA ASN A 192 17.53 35.83 11.86
C ASN A 192 18.79 35.14 11.32
N SER A 193 18.98 33.86 11.58
CA SER A 193 20.05 33.04 10.99
C SER A 193 19.88 32.93 9.47
N LEU A 194 18.69 32.53 9.03
CA LEU A 194 18.32 32.42 7.61
C LEU A 194 18.43 33.76 6.89
N ARG A 195 17.95 34.85 7.51
CA ARG A 195 18.05 36.20 6.92
C ARG A 195 19.51 36.59 6.68
N ARG A 196 20.41 36.35 7.63
CA ARG A 196 21.84 36.64 7.45
C ARG A 196 22.41 35.82 6.30
N SER A 197 22.15 34.53 6.29
CA SER A 197 22.69 33.63 5.27
C SER A 197 22.15 33.91 3.86
N PHE A 198 20.85 34.22 3.71
CA PHE A 198 20.30 34.62 2.42
C PHE A 198 20.90 35.93 1.90
N LEU A 199 21.17 36.89 2.77
CA LEU A 199 21.84 38.15 2.40
C LEU A 199 23.32 37.94 2.04
N GLU A 200 24.00 36.98 2.68
CA GLU A 200 25.40 36.63 2.39
C GLU A 200 25.56 35.84 1.09
N ASN A 201 24.62 34.93 0.79
CA ASN A 201 24.69 34.02 -0.35
C ASN A 201 24.04 34.56 -1.64
N GLN A 202 23.19 35.58 -1.57
CA GLN A 202 22.52 36.16 -2.74
C GLN A 202 22.58 37.69 -2.75
N ASN A 203 23.17 38.26 -3.81
CA ASN A 203 23.63 39.64 -3.82
C ASN A 203 22.54 40.72 -4.05
N SER A 204 21.24 40.44 -3.99
CA SER A 204 20.19 41.45 -4.29
C SER A 204 18.75 41.15 -3.82
N GLN A 205 18.49 40.19 -2.92
CA GLN A 205 17.11 39.91 -2.47
C GLN A 205 16.75 40.68 -1.19
N GLU A 206 15.59 41.35 -1.19
CA GLU A 206 14.98 41.87 0.03
C GLU A 206 14.47 40.69 0.87
N VAL A 207 14.96 40.54 2.09
CA VAL A 207 14.52 39.49 3.03
C VAL A 207 13.77 40.11 4.21
N ARG A 208 12.48 39.80 4.34
CA ARG A 208 11.60 40.31 5.39
C ARG A 208 11.23 39.20 6.37
N ILE A 209 11.09 39.54 7.65
CA ILE A 209 10.54 38.65 8.67
C ILE A 209 9.18 39.21 9.07
N VAL A 210 8.14 38.39 9.02
CA VAL A 210 6.76 38.79 9.33
C VAL A 210 6.12 37.82 10.31
N GLY A 211 5.36 38.36 11.27
CA GLY A 211 4.48 37.56 12.10
C GLY A 211 3.27 37.09 11.30
N TRP A 212 2.80 35.85 11.52
CA TRP A 212 1.64 35.32 10.80
C TRP A 212 0.30 35.91 11.26
N THR A 213 0.21 36.37 12.51
CA THR A 213 -0.99 37.03 13.05
C THR A 213 -1.21 38.41 12.44
N ASN A 214 -2.45 38.75 12.04
CA ASN A 214 -2.81 39.97 11.31
C ASN A 214 -2.19 40.09 9.90
N PHE A 215 -1.97 38.96 9.22
CA PHE A 215 -1.49 38.92 7.85
C PHE A 215 -2.37 39.76 6.90
N LYS A 216 -1.79 40.73 6.17
CA LYS A 216 -2.51 41.61 5.24
C LYS A 216 -2.22 41.24 3.78
N PRO A 217 -3.19 40.69 3.03
CA PRO A 217 -2.99 40.23 1.64
C PRO A 217 -2.47 41.29 0.66
N MET A 218 -2.75 42.58 0.92
CA MET A 218 -2.38 43.69 0.03
C MET A 218 -0.88 44.01 -0.03
N ALA A 219 -0.06 43.42 0.85
CA ALA A 219 1.37 43.70 0.95
C ALA A 219 2.27 42.66 0.23
N ILE A 220 1.69 41.81 -0.60
CA ILE A 220 2.36 40.63 -1.18
C ILE A 220 2.50 40.82 -2.67
N ASP A 221 3.72 40.70 -3.18
CA ASP A 221 3.93 40.50 -4.61
C ASP A 221 3.69 39.02 -4.93
N THR A 222 3.01 38.73 -6.04
CA THR A 222 2.82 37.37 -6.54
C THR A 222 4.13 36.61 -6.80
N LYS A 223 5.25 37.34 -6.92
CA LYS A 223 6.59 36.78 -7.08
C LYS A 223 7.31 36.45 -5.76
N ASP A 224 6.78 36.86 -4.62
CA ASP A 224 7.41 36.65 -3.31
C ASP A 224 7.49 35.14 -2.98
N ILE A 225 8.61 34.74 -2.36
CA ILE A 225 8.85 33.37 -1.91
C ILE A 225 8.74 33.33 -0.39
N PHE A 226 7.85 32.50 0.13
CA PHE A 226 7.60 32.40 1.57
C PHE A 226 8.35 31.23 2.19
N VAL A 227 8.97 31.45 3.35
CA VAL A 227 9.53 30.39 4.21
C VAL A 227 8.78 30.43 5.54
N SER A 228 7.91 29.45 5.78
CA SER A 228 7.14 29.34 7.02
C SER A 228 7.90 28.51 8.05
N LEU A 229 8.17 29.11 9.21
CA LEU A 229 8.77 28.44 10.37
C LEU A 229 7.74 28.15 11.47
N LEU A 230 6.44 28.29 11.16
CA LEU A 230 5.36 28.16 12.14
C LEU A 230 5.37 26.82 12.88
N GLU A 231 5.72 25.74 12.17
CA GLU A 231 5.78 24.38 12.69
C GLU A 231 7.18 23.98 13.21
N PHE A 232 8.11 24.93 13.31
CA PHE A 232 9.43 24.68 13.88
C PHE A 232 9.34 24.70 15.42
N GLY A 233 9.23 23.51 16.02
CA GLY A 233 9.15 23.30 17.47
C GLY A 233 7.75 23.38 18.08
N HIS A 234 6.69 23.57 17.29
CA HIS A 234 5.31 23.74 17.79
C HIS A 234 4.26 23.29 16.76
N PRO A 235 3.24 22.47 17.10
CA PRO A 235 2.26 21.89 16.17
C PRO A 235 1.11 22.85 15.81
N VAL A 236 1.38 23.93 15.05
CA VAL A 236 0.41 25.00 14.77
C VAL A 236 -0.91 24.51 14.18
N LEU A 237 -0.90 23.59 13.20
CA LEU A 237 -2.12 23.06 12.56
C LEU A 237 -3.07 22.39 13.56
N ASN A 238 -2.55 21.81 14.64
CA ASN A 238 -3.34 21.18 15.68
C ASN A 238 -3.96 22.19 16.65
N GLU A 239 -3.30 23.32 16.86
CA GLU A 239 -3.65 24.30 17.91
C GLU A 239 -4.40 25.53 17.38
N LEU A 240 -4.74 25.56 16.08
CA LEU A 240 -5.51 26.65 15.48
C LEU A 240 -6.84 26.85 16.20
N ASP A 241 -7.11 28.07 16.62
CA ASP A 241 -8.47 28.53 16.92
C ASP A 241 -9.18 28.98 15.63
N GLU A 242 -10.45 29.35 15.74
CA GLU A 242 -11.26 29.75 14.57
C GLU A 242 -10.64 30.92 13.81
N LYS A 243 -10.10 31.90 14.54
CA LYS A 243 -9.44 33.07 13.96
C LYS A 243 -8.17 32.67 13.23
N GLY A 244 -7.31 31.88 13.87
CA GLY A 244 -6.05 31.39 13.31
C GLY A 244 -6.29 30.54 12.06
N PHE A 245 -7.34 29.72 12.05
CA PHE A 245 -7.71 28.95 10.85
C PHE A 245 -8.08 29.86 9.68
N GLU A 246 -8.88 30.91 9.90
CA GLU A 246 -9.24 31.87 8.83
C GLU A 246 -8.03 32.71 8.35
N GLU A 247 -7.11 33.09 9.27
CA GLU A 247 -5.87 33.77 8.92
C GLU A 247 -4.94 32.86 8.10
N LEU A 248 -4.74 31.61 8.52
CA LEU A 248 -3.95 30.62 7.79
C LEU A 248 -4.55 30.33 6.41
N LYS A 249 -5.88 30.17 6.34
CA LYS A 249 -6.59 29.97 5.07
C LYS A 249 -6.38 31.17 4.14
N THR A 250 -6.54 32.39 4.65
CA THR A 250 -6.28 33.61 3.88
C THR A 250 -4.84 33.68 3.38
N PHE A 251 -3.87 33.35 4.24
CA PHE A 251 -2.44 33.30 3.89
C PHE A 251 -2.18 32.30 2.75
N LEU A 252 -2.54 31.04 2.95
CA LEU A 252 -2.27 29.95 2.03
C LEU A 252 -3.03 30.09 0.71
N LEU A 253 -4.22 30.70 0.69
CA LEU A 253 -4.95 31.00 -0.55
C LEU A 253 -4.29 32.13 -1.35
N THR A 254 -3.60 33.06 -0.70
CA THR A 254 -3.00 34.24 -1.34
C THR A 254 -1.65 33.92 -1.99
N ILE A 255 -0.78 33.19 -1.30
CA ILE A 255 0.60 32.94 -1.76
C ILE A 255 0.69 31.99 -2.96
N LYS A 256 1.76 32.10 -3.74
CA LYS A 256 2.06 31.20 -4.86
C LYS A 256 3.23 30.26 -4.60
N GLN A 257 4.22 30.68 -3.82
CA GLN A 257 5.45 29.93 -3.56
C GLN A 257 5.70 29.85 -2.05
N LEU A 258 5.84 28.65 -1.51
CA LEU A 258 5.99 28.40 -0.08
C LEU A 258 6.93 27.23 0.18
N LEU A 259 7.89 27.43 1.09
CA LEU A 259 8.58 26.39 1.83
C LEU A 259 8.02 26.33 3.25
N TRP A 260 7.37 25.24 3.61
CA TRP A 260 6.83 24.99 4.94
C TRP A 260 7.79 24.10 5.73
N VAL A 261 8.33 24.60 6.82
CA VAL A 261 9.33 23.92 7.65
C VAL A 261 8.68 23.42 8.94
N SER A 262 8.80 22.13 9.21
CA SER A 262 8.41 21.49 10.46
C SER A 262 9.58 20.79 11.12
N ALA A 263 9.64 20.81 12.46
CA ALA A 263 10.72 20.18 13.21
C ALA A 263 10.23 19.56 14.52
N ALA A 264 10.46 18.26 14.69
CA ALA A 264 10.35 17.55 15.97
C ALA A 264 11.19 16.29 15.98
N ASN A 265 11.57 15.86 17.17
CA ASN A 265 12.19 14.56 17.39
C ASN A 265 11.12 13.46 17.36
N PRO A 266 11.36 12.31 16.70
CA PRO A 266 10.42 11.19 16.62
C PRO A 266 9.91 10.70 17.98
N GLU A 267 10.71 10.82 19.04
CA GLU A 267 10.36 10.42 20.41
C GLU A 267 9.45 11.43 21.13
N THR A 268 9.27 12.64 20.58
CA THR A 268 8.45 13.67 21.20
C THR A 268 6.99 13.53 20.83
N THR A 269 6.10 13.85 21.76
CA THR A 269 4.65 13.83 21.55
C THR A 269 4.21 14.74 20.39
N THR A 270 4.96 15.82 20.14
CA THR A 270 4.71 16.79 19.08
C THR A 270 4.88 16.20 17.68
N PHE A 271 5.72 15.17 17.52
CA PHE A 271 6.01 14.55 16.22
C PHE A 271 4.76 14.05 15.50
N SER A 272 3.85 13.38 16.21
CA SER A 272 2.61 12.86 15.62
C SER A 272 1.73 13.99 15.08
N PHE A 273 1.65 15.12 15.79
CA PHE A 273 0.88 16.29 15.37
C PHE A 273 1.47 16.99 14.15
N LEU A 274 2.80 17.05 14.05
CA LEU A 274 3.48 17.54 12.85
C LEU A 274 3.24 16.66 11.62
N GLY A 275 2.93 15.37 11.82
CA GLY A 275 2.51 14.46 10.75
C GLY A 275 1.36 15.01 9.90
N MET A 276 0.47 15.80 10.49
CA MET A 276 -0.67 16.44 9.79
C MET A 276 -0.24 17.25 8.57
N THR A 277 0.97 17.83 8.57
CA THR A 277 1.45 18.70 7.48
C THR A 277 1.54 17.93 6.16
N HIS A 278 1.86 16.65 6.19
CA HIS A 278 2.03 15.85 4.97
C HIS A 278 0.71 15.72 4.21
N GLY A 279 -0.36 15.25 4.86
CA GLY A 279 -1.66 15.11 4.23
C GLY A 279 -2.27 16.46 3.86
N PHE A 280 -2.09 17.46 4.73
CA PHE A 280 -2.56 18.83 4.48
C PHE A 280 -1.96 19.41 3.19
N PHE A 281 -0.63 19.39 3.02
CA PHE A 281 0.01 19.96 1.84
C PHE A 281 -0.13 19.11 0.58
N ARG A 282 -0.25 17.78 0.70
CA ARG A 282 -0.58 16.92 -0.45
C ARG A 282 -1.92 17.31 -1.06
N THR A 283 -2.97 17.45 -0.25
CA THR A 283 -4.27 17.90 -0.75
C THR A 283 -4.22 19.33 -1.30
N LEU A 284 -3.53 20.27 -0.65
CA LEU A 284 -3.42 21.64 -1.18
C LEU A 284 -2.70 21.72 -2.53
N ARG A 285 -1.69 20.87 -2.76
CA ARG A 285 -1.02 20.75 -4.06
C ARG A 285 -2.01 20.27 -5.13
N SER A 286 -2.83 19.27 -4.82
CA SER A 286 -3.87 18.76 -5.73
C SER A 286 -5.00 19.77 -5.97
N GLU A 287 -5.38 20.57 -4.97
CA GLU A 287 -6.41 21.61 -5.12
C GLU A 287 -5.94 22.81 -5.96
N ASN A 288 -4.63 23.04 -6.08
CA ASN A 288 -4.09 24.17 -6.83
C ASN A 288 -2.70 23.88 -7.40
N SER A 289 -2.66 23.25 -8.57
CA SER A 289 -1.44 22.94 -9.32
C SER A 289 -0.63 24.16 -9.74
N ASN A 290 -1.22 25.36 -9.74
CA ASN A 290 -0.53 26.62 -10.04
C ASN A 290 0.27 27.18 -8.84
N LYS A 291 0.32 26.48 -7.71
CA LYS A 291 1.11 26.86 -6.53
C LYS A 291 2.30 25.93 -6.35
N ARG A 292 3.43 26.51 -5.97
CA ARG A 292 4.64 25.77 -5.59
C ARG A 292 4.72 25.67 -4.07
N LEU A 293 4.11 24.61 -3.52
CA LEU A 293 4.09 24.34 -2.08
C LEU A 293 5.04 23.18 -1.74
N VAL A 294 6.13 23.48 -1.04
CA VAL A 294 7.18 22.53 -0.65
C VAL A 294 7.22 22.37 0.86
N THR A 295 7.38 21.15 1.34
CA THR A 295 7.46 20.82 2.76
C THR A 295 8.83 20.25 3.10
N LEU A 296 9.44 20.74 4.18
CA LEU A 296 10.67 20.21 4.77
C LEU A 296 10.39 19.81 6.22
N SER A 297 10.48 18.51 6.50
CA SER A 297 10.38 17.95 7.85
C SER A 297 11.77 17.65 8.40
N MET A 298 12.03 17.96 9.67
CA MET A 298 13.35 17.79 10.27
C MET A 298 13.27 17.08 11.62
N GLU A 299 14.19 16.14 11.84
CA GLU A 299 14.47 15.59 13.16
C GLU A 299 15.43 16.52 13.91
N GLY A 300 15.07 16.92 15.13
CA GLY A 300 15.85 17.87 15.92
C GLY A 300 15.51 19.33 15.68
N ASN A 301 16.02 20.17 16.58
CA ASN A 301 15.82 21.62 16.59
C ASN A 301 17.15 22.40 16.58
N ASP A 302 18.25 21.76 16.15
CA ASP A 302 19.54 22.44 16.00
C ASP A 302 19.46 23.52 14.91
N LEU A 303 19.68 24.77 15.32
CA LEU A 303 19.52 25.94 14.46
C LEU A 303 20.52 25.95 13.30
N THR A 304 21.73 25.44 13.50
CA THR A 304 22.80 25.46 12.49
C THR A 304 22.48 24.48 11.36
N SER A 305 22.14 23.24 11.72
CA SER A 305 21.70 22.21 10.78
C SER A 305 20.41 22.63 10.08
N ALA A 306 19.44 23.18 10.82
CA ALA A 306 18.19 23.70 10.27
C ALA A 306 18.43 24.78 9.21
N THR A 307 19.28 25.77 9.53
CA THR A 307 19.65 26.85 8.60
C THR A 307 20.20 26.26 7.28
N ARG A 308 21.17 25.35 7.38
CA ARG A 308 21.79 24.71 6.20
C ARG A 308 20.80 23.89 5.37
N SER A 309 19.95 23.08 6.01
CA SER A 309 18.97 22.25 5.31
C SER A 309 17.90 23.09 4.61
N ILE A 310 17.41 24.14 5.26
CA ILE A 310 16.43 25.06 4.67
C ILE A 310 17.03 25.77 3.46
N GLU A 311 18.27 26.24 3.53
CA GLU A 311 18.96 26.86 2.40
C GLU A 311 19.15 25.91 1.23
N PHE A 312 19.59 24.69 1.51
CA PHE A 312 19.80 23.69 0.47
C PHE A 312 18.50 23.39 -0.27
N VAL A 313 17.40 23.15 0.46
CA VAL A 313 16.08 22.89 -0.11
C VAL A 313 15.55 24.13 -0.83
N PHE A 314 15.72 25.32 -0.26
CA PHE A 314 15.31 26.59 -0.88
C PHE A 314 16.01 26.79 -2.23
N GLY A 315 17.34 26.62 -2.27
CA GLY A 315 18.14 26.71 -3.49
C GLY A 315 17.73 25.66 -4.52
N GLY A 316 17.61 24.39 -4.12
CA GLY A 316 17.19 23.32 -5.01
C GLY A 316 15.80 23.56 -5.62
N THR A 317 14.84 24.00 -4.82
CA THR A 317 13.44 24.15 -5.24
C THR A 317 13.17 25.44 -5.99
N PHE A 318 13.56 26.61 -5.45
CA PHE A 318 13.14 27.91 -6.00
C PHE A 318 14.20 28.56 -6.88
N VAL A 319 15.46 28.08 -6.85
CA VAL A 319 16.53 28.57 -7.71
C VAL A 319 16.82 27.57 -8.84
N GLN A 320 17.02 26.31 -8.50
CA GLN A 320 17.36 25.25 -9.47
C GLN A 320 16.13 24.55 -10.05
N SER A 321 14.91 24.90 -9.61
CA SER A 321 13.65 24.33 -10.10
C SER A 321 13.56 22.80 -10.01
N SER A 322 14.16 22.20 -8.96
CA SER A 322 13.98 20.78 -8.62
C SER A 322 12.51 20.39 -8.72
N PRO A 323 12.13 19.19 -9.20
CA PRO A 323 10.74 18.74 -9.22
C PRO A 323 10.24 18.33 -7.83
N GLU A 324 11.13 18.08 -6.87
CA GLU A 324 10.77 17.61 -5.53
C GLU A 324 9.99 18.67 -4.72
N VAL A 325 9.04 18.19 -3.92
CA VAL A 325 8.17 19.03 -3.09
C VAL A 325 7.99 18.51 -1.65
N GLU A 326 8.55 17.33 -1.34
CA GLU A 326 8.57 16.74 0.00
C GLU A 326 9.99 16.31 0.37
N TYR A 327 10.53 16.93 1.42
CA TYR A 327 11.86 16.66 1.93
C TYR A 327 11.79 16.29 3.42
N LYS A 328 12.66 15.38 3.84
CA LYS A 328 12.86 14.98 5.24
C LYS A 328 14.35 15.06 5.56
N VAL A 329 14.71 15.61 6.72
CA VAL A 329 16.07 15.48 7.27
C VAL A 329 15.99 14.49 8.42
N SER A 330 16.59 13.33 8.23
CA SER A 330 16.65 12.26 9.22
C SER A 330 18.10 11.89 9.46
N GLN A 331 18.50 11.81 10.73
CA GLN A 331 19.89 11.53 11.12
C GLN A 331 20.95 12.40 10.41
N GLY A 332 20.61 13.67 10.14
CA GLY A 332 21.49 14.62 9.44
C GLY A 332 21.57 14.45 7.92
N VAL A 333 20.84 13.49 7.34
CA VAL A 333 20.79 13.23 5.90
C VAL A 333 19.50 13.78 5.31
N LEU A 334 19.60 14.52 4.20
CA LEU A 334 18.44 14.97 3.44
C LEU A 334 17.91 13.81 2.58
N GLN A 335 16.64 13.49 2.78
CA GLN A 335 15.91 12.42 2.14
C GLN A 335 14.69 12.98 1.41
N ILE A 336 14.22 12.22 0.42
CA ILE A 336 13.00 12.50 -0.34
C ILE A 336 12.06 11.30 -0.21
N ALA A 337 10.76 11.57 -0.17
CA ALA A 337 9.77 10.51 -0.03
C ALA A 337 9.56 9.78 -1.37
N ARG A 338 9.52 8.45 -1.32
CA ARG A 338 9.19 7.56 -2.44
C ARG A 338 8.29 6.44 -1.94
N LEU A 339 7.36 6.03 -2.78
CA LEU A 339 6.67 4.76 -2.58
C LEU A 339 7.63 3.62 -2.95
N VAL A 340 7.55 2.50 -2.22
CA VAL A 340 8.33 1.29 -2.49
C VAL A 340 7.38 0.10 -2.45
N LYS A 341 7.60 -0.87 -3.35
CA LYS A 341 6.78 -2.09 -3.40
C LYS A 341 7.22 -3.05 -2.30
N ASP A 342 6.29 -3.52 -1.49
CA ASP A 342 6.57 -4.54 -0.48
C ASP A 342 6.28 -5.93 -1.05
N HIS A 343 7.30 -6.53 -1.67
CA HIS A 343 7.19 -7.85 -2.29
C HIS A 343 6.90 -8.97 -1.28
N ARG A 344 7.42 -8.86 -0.06
CA ARG A 344 7.23 -9.90 0.97
C ARG A 344 5.77 -9.95 1.41
N PHE A 345 5.17 -8.77 1.50
CA PHE A 345 3.80 -8.61 1.90
C PHE A 345 2.79 -9.04 0.84
N ASP A 346 3.03 -8.67 -0.43
CA ASP A 346 2.20 -9.11 -1.56
C ASP A 346 2.13 -10.65 -1.64
N GLU A 347 3.25 -11.33 -1.40
CA GLU A 347 3.29 -12.80 -1.35
C GLU A 347 2.53 -13.38 -0.15
N ALA A 348 2.69 -12.78 1.03
CA ALA A 348 2.00 -13.20 2.24
C ALA A 348 0.48 -13.06 2.09
N ILE A 349 -0.02 -11.88 1.74
CA ILE A 349 -1.45 -11.64 1.50
C ILE A 349 -1.97 -12.52 0.36
N GLY A 350 -1.22 -12.63 -0.75
CA GLY A 350 -1.59 -13.48 -1.87
C GLY A 350 -1.77 -14.96 -1.49
N SER A 351 -1.04 -15.44 -0.49
CA SER A 351 -1.19 -16.80 0.05
C SER A 351 -2.46 -16.99 0.91
N TRP A 352 -2.95 -15.93 1.55
CA TRP A 352 -4.18 -15.93 2.35
C TRP A 352 -5.45 -15.71 1.49
N LEU A 353 -5.38 -14.84 0.49
CA LEU A 353 -6.51 -14.49 -0.38
C LEU A 353 -6.86 -15.56 -1.42
N ARG A 354 -6.03 -16.59 -1.57
CA ARG A 354 -6.32 -17.74 -2.44
C ARG A 354 -6.84 -18.88 -1.57
N PRO A 355 -8.17 -19.00 -1.35
CA PRO A 355 -8.72 -20.20 -0.74
C PRO A 355 -8.28 -21.41 -1.56
N ARG A 356 -7.53 -22.31 -0.93
CA ARG A 356 -7.14 -23.57 -1.56
C ARG A 356 -8.29 -24.53 -1.45
N ILE A 357 -8.91 -24.86 -2.58
CA ILE A 357 -9.81 -26.00 -2.68
C ILE A 357 -9.04 -27.22 -2.23
N ARG A 358 -9.58 -27.94 -1.24
CA ARG A 358 -9.07 -29.22 -0.78
C ARG A 358 -10.09 -30.29 -1.13
N ASP A 359 -9.64 -31.31 -1.84
CA ASP A 359 -10.45 -32.51 -2.06
C ASP A 359 -10.16 -33.49 -0.92
N GLU A 360 -11.08 -33.57 0.04
CA GLU A 360 -10.99 -34.46 1.21
C GLU A 360 -12.23 -35.39 1.27
N PRO A 361 -12.10 -36.64 1.78
CA PRO A 361 -13.25 -37.51 1.97
C PRO A 361 -14.29 -36.88 2.90
N TRP A 362 -15.59 -36.99 2.57
CA TRP A 362 -16.67 -36.45 3.39
C TRP A 362 -16.57 -36.87 4.86
N GLY A 363 -16.60 -35.90 5.77
CA GLY A 363 -16.45 -36.13 7.21
C GLY A 363 -14.99 -36.24 7.70
N GLN A 364 -13.99 -36.18 6.82
CA GLN A 364 -12.59 -35.91 7.15
C GLN A 364 -12.33 -34.44 6.87
N GLY A 365 -12.01 -33.65 7.91
CA GLY A 365 -11.80 -32.21 7.79
C GLY A 365 -12.48 -31.42 8.91
N TYR A 366 -12.45 -30.09 8.80
CA TYR A 366 -13.20 -29.20 9.69
C TYR A 366 -14.72 -29.33 9.37
N PRO A 367 -15.63 -29.17 10.35
CA PRO A 367 -17.06 -29.14 10.07
C PRO A 367 -17.40 -28.11 9.00
N LEU A 368 -18.26 -28.48 8.05
CA LEU A 368 -18.63 -27.66 6.89
C LEU A 368 -19.99 -26.98 7.05
N PHE A 369 -20.11 -25.79 6.45
CA PHE A 369 -21.32 -24.98 6.28
C PHE A 369 -21.59 -24.74 4.78
N PHE A 370 -22.85 -24.79 4.37
CA PHE A 370 -23.26 -24.54 2.98
C PHE A 370 -23.48 -23.04 2.73
N ASN A 371 -22.65 -22.45 1.87
CA ASN A 371 -22.60 -21.01 1.61
C ASN A 371 -23.02 -20.67 0.17
N VAL A 372 -23.56 -19.45 -0.04
CA VAL A 372 -23.75 -18.84 -1.36
C VAL A 372 -22.79 -17.68 -1.48
N LYS A 373 -21.75 -17.84 -2.31
CA LYS A 373 -20.75 -16.80 -2.53
C LYS A 373 -21.33 -15.55 -3.19
N ASN A 374 -22.19 -15.72 -4.21
CA ASN A 374 -22.80 -14.62 -4.98
C ASN A 374 -24.33 -14.80 -5.04
N ARG A 375 -25.04 -14.08 -4.17
CA ARG A 375 -26.51 -14.11 -4.12
C ARG A 375 -27.13 -13.83 -5.49
N GLY A 376 -28.14 -14.62 -5.86
CA GLY A 376 -28.79 -14.54 -7.17
C GLY A 376 -28.16 -15.43 -8.25
N THR A 377 -27.00 -16.06 -7.97
CA THR A 377 -26.37 -17.04 -8.87
C THR A 377 -26.19 -18.38 -8.17
N LEU A 378 -26.88 -19.42 -8.67
CA LEU A 378 -26.82 -20.76 -8.07
C LEU A 378 -25.47 -21.45 -8.30
N ASP A 379 -24.69 -21.01 -9.29
CA ASP A 379 -23.35 -21.53 -9.57
C ASP A 379 -22.31 -21.11 -8.52
N SER A 380 -22.71 -20.28 -7.56
CA SER A 380 -21.85 -19.77 -6.48
C SER A 380 -22.00 -20.54 -5.16
N LEU A 381 -22.73 -21.65 -5.18
CA LEU A 381 -22.90 -22.53 -4.03
C LEU A 381 -21.59 -23.25 -3.71
N GLU A 382 -21.16 -23.16 -2.46
CA GLU A 382 -19.90 -23.75 -1.99
C GLU A 382 -20.04 -24.34 -0.58
N SER A 383 -19.17 -25.30 -0.25
CA SER A 383 -19.01 -25.80 1.11
C SER A 383 -17.76 -25.15 1.70
N ILE A 384 -17.90 -24.47 2.83
CA ILE A 384 -16.80 -23.81 3.55
C ILE A 384 -16.69 -24.36 4.96
N ASP A 385 -15.54 -24.16 5.61
CA ASP A 385 -15.38 -24.43 7.03
C ASP A 385 -16.43 -23.64 7.84
N ASP A 386 -17.09 -24.30 8.78
CA ASP A 386 -18.17 -23.74 9.57
C ASP A 386 -17.61 -22.68 10.56
N PRO A 387 -17.88 -21.39 10.35
CA PRO A 387 -17.33 -20.32 11.19
C PRO A 387 -17.93 -20.30 12.61
N GLN A 388 -19.06 -20.99 12.81
CA GLN A 388 -19.75 -21.07 14.10
C GLN A 388 -19.37 -22.32 14.88
N TYR A 389 -18.62 -23.27 14.28
CA TYR A 389 -18.18 -24.45 14.99
C TYR A 389 -17.07 -24.11 15.99
N GLN A 390 -17.37 -24.27 17.27
CA GLN A 390 -16.42 -24.23 18.38
C GLN A 390 -16.42 -25.59 19.08
N ASP A 391 -15.24 -26.18 19.29
CA ASP A 391 -15.14 -27.41 20.09
C ASP A 391 -15.14 -27.05 21.59
N ASP A 392 -16.31 -26.67 22.08
CA ASP A 392 -16.48 -26.19 23.45
C ASP A 392 -16.28 -27.30 24.49
N VAL A 393 -15.49 -26.98 25.51
CA VAL A 393 -15.28 -27.81 26.70
C VAL A 393 -16.51 -27.80 27.62
N ASN A 394 -17.37 -26.78 27.50
CA ASN A 394 -18.60 -26.61 28.31
C ASN A 394 -19.86 -26.82 27.46
N PHE A 395 -20.23 -28.08 27.26
CA PHE A 395 -21.47 -28.47 26.57
C PHE A 395 -22.67 -28.28 27.52
N GLY A 396 -23.72 -27.59 27.08
CA GLY A 396 -24.88 -27.24 27.90
C GLY A 396 -25.67 -28.46 28.40
N GLU A 397 -26.35 -28.34 29.55
CA GLU A 397 -27.03 -29.48 30.20
C GLU A 397 -28.08 -30.17 29.32
N TYR A 398 -28.69 -29.45 28.36
CA TYR A 398 -29.74 -29.91 27.46
C TYR A 398 -29.39 -29.79 25.96
N GLU A 399 -28.12 -29.55 25.65
CA GLU A 399 -27.68 -29.43 24.25
C GLU A 399 -27.52 -30.81 23.59
N VAL A 400 -27.72 -30.85 22.28
CA VAL A 400 -27.57 -32.02 21.43
C VAL A 400 -26.73 -31.61 20.23
N GLU A 401 -25.69 -32.39 19.94
CA GLU A 401 -24.85 -32.24 18.75
C GLU A 401 -25.10 -33.43 17.84
N LEU A 402 -25.45 -33.17 16.59
CA LEU A 402 -25.80 -34.20 15.61
C LEU A 402 -24.98 -34.06 14.33
N GLU A 403 -24.58 -35.21 13.79
CA GLU A 403 -24.02 -35.33 12.44
C GLU A 403 -25.18 -35.43 11.45
N THR A 404 -25.31 -34.43 10.59
CA THR A 404 -26.39 -34.37 9.61
C THR A 404 -26.15 -35.37 8.48
N LYS A 405 -27.21 -36.07 8.08
CA LYS A 405 -27.22 -37.02 6.96
C LYS A 405 -28.08 -36.55 5.80
N ALA A 406 -29.14 -35.77 6.07
CA ALA A 406 -30.00 -35.17 5.06
C ALA A 406 -30.53 -33.81 5.53
N TRP A 407 -30.80 -32.91 4.57
CA TRP A 407 -31.37 -31.58 4.82
C TRP A 407 -32.67 -31.39 4.03
N GLY A 408 -33.65 -30.75 4.66
CA GLY A 408 -34.85 -30.29 3.98
C GLY A 408 -34.55 -29.02 3.19
N LEU A 409 -34.79 -29.03 1.87
CA LEU A 409 -34.72 -27.83 1.05
C LEU A 409 -36.11 -27.18 0.98
N ASN A 410 -36.24 -25.98 1.52
CA ASN A 410 -37.51 -25.26 1.60
C ASN A 410 -37.53 -24.02 0.69
N PHE A 411 -38.72 -23.46 0.46
CA PHE A 411 -38.88 -22.24 -0.36
C PHE A 411 -38.08 -21.04 0.16
N GLN A 412 -37.90 -20.97 1.49
CA GLN A 412 -37.07 -19.95 2.13
C GLN A 412 -35.62 -20.04 1.64
N ASP A 413 -35.04 -21.24 1.60
CA ASP A 413 -33.66 -21.46 1.15
C ASP A 413 -33.46 -21.04 -0.30
N ILE A 414 -34.42 -21.36 -1.17
CA ILE A 414 -34.40 -20.95 -2.58
C ILE A 414 -34.48 -19.42 -2.70
N PHE A 415 -35.31 -18.77 -1.89
CA PHE A 415 -35.42 -17.31 -1.91
C PHE A 415 -34.19 -16.63 -1.30
N ILE A 416 -33.53 -17.22 -0.32
CA ILE A 416 -32.24 -16.76 0.19
C ILE A 416 -31.17 -16.88 -0.93
N ALA A 417 -31.07 -18.04 -1.58
CA ALA A 417 -30.11 -18.29 -2.66
C ALA A 417 -30.31 -17.35 -3.86
N LEU A 418 -31.57 -17.07 -4.21
CA LEU A 418 -31.93 -16.15 -5.29
C LEU A 418 -31.87 -14.66 -4.89
N GLY A 419 -31.46 -14.34 -3.66
CA GLY A 419 -31.35 -12.96 -3.16
C GLY A 419 -32.69 -12.25 -2.95
N ARG A 420 -33.78 -13.00 -2.77
CA ARG A 420 -35.15 -12.50 -2.54
C ARG A 420 -35.52 -12.38 -1.06
N LEU A 421 -34.74 -12.99 -0.17
CA LEU A 421 -34.83 -12.86 1.28
C LEU A 421 -33.46 -12.46 1.85
N GLU A 422 -33.43 -11.48 2.75
CA GLU A 422 -32.22 -10.98 3.40
C GLU A 422 -31.89 -11.81 4.66
N GLU A 423 -31.58 -13.09 4.48
CA GLU A 423 -31.07 -13.96 5.55
C GLU A 423 -29.78 -14.67 5.10
N ASN A 424 -28.93 -15.06 6.05
CA ASN A 424 -27.62 -15.67 5.75
C ASN A 424 -27.56 -17.18 5.99
N ASP A 425 -28.49 -17.70 6.80
CA ASP A 425 -28.47 -19.08 7.26
C ASP A 425 -29.37 -19.96 6.38
N PHE A 426 -28.78 -20.99 5.80
CA PHE A 426 -29.46 -22.01 5.01
C PHE A 426 -29.98 -23.15 5.88
N GLY A 427 -31.16 -23.66 5.54
CA GLY A 427 -31.77 -24.80 6.21
C GLY A 427 -32.65 -24.41 7.38
N PHE A 428 -33.77 -25.12 7.49
CA PHE A 428 -34.69 -25.04 8.62
C PHE A 428 -34.80 -26.38 9.36
N ASP A 429 -34.56 -27.50 8.67
CA ASP A 429 -34.66 -28.82 9.23
C ASP A 429 -33.63 -29.79 8.63
N CYS A 430 -33.21 -30.76 9.44
CA CYS A 430 -32.27 -31.79 9.04
C CYS A 430 -32.59 -33.12 9.74
N ALA A 431 -32.08 -34.21 9.17
CA ALA A 431 -32.11 -35.55 9.73
C ALA A 431 -30.67 -36.03 9.93
N GLY A 432 -30.38 -36.65 11.08
CA GLY A 432 -29.01 -36.99 11.43
C GLY A 432 -28.88 -38.02 12.54
N ILE A 433 -27.62 -38.24 12.95
CA ILE A 433 -27.24 -39.15 14.04
C ILE A 433 -26.65 -38.30 15.17
N VAL A 434 -27.11 -38.53 16.39
CA VAL A 434 -26.61 -37.82 17.56
C VAL A 434 -25.16 -38.23 17.86
N ARG A 435 -24.25 -37.25 17.99
CA ARG A 435 -22.85 -37.46 18.35
C ARG A 435 -22.60 -37.29 19.85
N ARG A 436 -23.14 -36.21 20.43
CA ARG A 436 -22.94 -35.82 21.83
C ARG A 436 -24.21 -35.19 22.38
N VAL A 437 -24.43 -35.35 23.69
CA VAL A 437 -25.59 -34.81 24.40
C VAL A 437 -25.16 -34.22 25.74
N GLY A 438 -25.93 -33.25 26.23
CA GLY A 438 -25.82 -32.69 27.56
C GLY A 438 -26.20 -33.69 28.64
N ALA A 439 -25.73 -33.45 29.86
CA ALA A 439 -25.89 -34.39 30.99
C ALA A 439 -27.35 -34.69 31.38
N ARG A 440 -28.31 -33.86 30.94
CA ARG A 440 -29.74 -33.99 31.27
C ARG A 440 -30.62 -34.35 30.08
N CYS A 441 -30.03 -34.61 28.91
CA CYS A 441 -30.76 -35.10 27.74
C CYS A 441 -31.26 -36.54 27.96
N ARG A 442 -32.44 -36.83 27.43
CA ARG A 442 -33.07 -38.15 27.31
C ARG A 442 -32.69 -38.86 26.00
N ILE A 443 -32.30 -38.10 24.98
CA ILE A 443 -31.70 -38.58 23.74
C ILE A 443 -30.25 -39.02 24.01
N ALA A 444 -29.79 -40.07 23.32
CA ALA A 444 -28.47 -40.65 23.51
C ALA A 444 -27.62 -40.57 22.22
N PRO A 445 -26.28 -40.53 22.33
CA PRO A 445 -25.40 -40.71 21.18
C PRO A 445 -25.72 -41.99 20.40
N GLY A 446 -25.75 -41.88 19.07
CA GLY A 446 -26.16 -42.95 18.16
C GLY A 446 -27.66 -42.93 17.80
N ASP A 447 -28.50 -42.19 18.52
CA ASP A 447 -29.91 -42.04 18.18
C ASP A 447 -30.07 -41.36 16.81
N ARG A 448 -31.05 -41.85 16.03
CA ARG A 448 -31.47 -41.25 14.76
C ARG A 448 -32.53 -40.20 15.04
N VAL A 449 -32.33 -38.98 14.55
CA VAL A 449 -33.17 -37.84 14.93
C VAL A 449 -33.47 -36.89 13.77
N LEU A 450 -34.62 -36.23 13.86
CA LEU A 450 -34.96 -35.01 13.13
C LEU A 450 -34.71 -33.82 14.04
N ALA A 451 -34.19 -32.74 13.48
CA ALA A 451 -34.06 -31.47 14.16
C ALA A 451 -34.66 -30.35 13.32
N ALA A 452 -35.49 -29.50 13.94
CA ALA A 452 -36.04 -28.30 13.32
C ALA A 452 -35.27 -27.08 13.87
N VAL A 453 -34.23 -26.69 13.14
CA VAL A 453 -33.23 -25.69 13.56
C VAL A 453 -32.90 -24.78 12.38
N LYS A 454 -33.01 -23.47 12.59
CA LYS A 454 -32.58 -22.48 11.61
C LYS A 454 -31.07 -22.55 11.40
N GLY A 455 -30.62 -22.55 10.15
CA GLY A 455 -29.20 -22.68 9.82
C GLY A 455 -28.71 -24.13 9.85
N SER A 456 -29.61 -25.10 9.66
CA SER A 456 -29.29 -26.53 9.78
C SER A 456 -28.52 -27.12 8.60
N MET A 457 -28.32 -26.41 7.47
CA MET A 457 -27.47 -26.86 6.34
C MET A 457 -25.97 -26.76 6.67
N ARG A 458 -25.58 -27.54 7.68
CA ARG A 458 -24.24 -27.72 8.24
C ARG A 458 -24.00 -29.20 8.42
N SER A 459 -22.76 -29.65 8.28
CA SER A 459 -22.37 -31.05 8.53
C SER A 459 -22.54 -31.48 9.98
N ILE A 460 -22.41 -30.55 10.92
CA ILE A 460 -22.62 -30.73 12.35
C ILE A 460 -23.57 -29.64 12.83
N VAL A 461 -24.65 -30.02 13.50
CA VAL A 461 -25.64 -29.09 14.07
C VAL A 461 -25.65 -29.24 15.58
N LYS A 462 -25.60 -28.10 16.30
CA LYS A 462 -25.84 -28.03 17.74
C LYS A 462 -27.19 -27.36 17.99
N CYS A 463 -28.02 -27.97 18.83
CA CYS A 463 -29.36 -27.48 19.16
C CYS A 463 -29.80 -27.92 20.56
N GLN A 464 -30.97 -27.46 21.01
CA GLN A 464 -31.56 -27.90 22.27
C GLN A 464 -32.33 -29.22 22.08
N GLU A 465 -32.36 -30.08 23.11
CA GLU A 465 -33.11 -31.35 23.05
C GLU A 465 -34.59 -31.16 22.65
N LEU A 466 -35.21 -30.04 23.00
CA LEU A 466 -36.61 -29.73 22.66
C LEU A 466 -36.84 -29.53 21.15
N GLU A 467 -35.78 -29.26 20.40
CA GLU A 467 -35.82 -29.04 18.94
C GLU A 467 -35.60 -30.35 18.17
N VAL A 468 -35.44 -31.47 18.88
CA VAL A 468 -35.06 -32.77 18.34
C VAL A 468 -36.17 -33.80 18.56
N ILE A 469 -36.46 -34.60 17.53
CA ILE A 469 -37.45 -35.68 17.56
C ILE A 469 -36.76 -36.99 17.14
N ARG A 470 -36.93 -38.06 17.93
CA ARG A 470 -36.42 -39.38 17.56
C ARG A 470 -37.14 -39.93 16.32
N MET A 471 -36.35 -40.46 15.39
CA MET A 471 -36.85 -41.10 14.17
C MET A 471 -37.16 -42.57 14.40
N PRO A 472 -38.21 -43.11 13.76
CA PRO A 472 -38.39 -44.56 13.62
C PRO A 472 -37.22 -45.20 12.88
N ASP A 473 -36.85 -46.43 13.26
CA ASP A 473 -35.72 -47.14 12.65
C ASP A 473 -35.94 -47.50 11.17
N ASP A 474 -37.18 -47.58 10.72
CA ASP A 474 -37.56 -47.91 9.34
C ASP A 474 -37.69 -46.69 8.41
N LEU A 475 -37.67 -45.47 8.96
CA LEU A 475 -37.73 -44.23 8.18
C LEU A 475 -36.34 -43.84 7.69
N SER A 476 -36.17 -43.55 6.40
CA SER A 476 -34.88 -43.06 5.86
C SER A 476 -34.57 -41.62 6.35
N PHE A 477 -33.31 -41.18 6.27
CA PHE A 477 -32.95 -39.81 6.66
C PHE A 477 -33.56 -38.80 5.69
N GLU A 478 -33.61 -39.15 4.42
CA GLU A 478 -34.18 -38.37 3.32
C GLU A 478 -35.68 -38.20 3.48
N ASP A 479 -36.42 -39.29 3.75
CA ASP A 479 -37.87 -39.21 4.00
C ASP A 479 -38.16 -38.45 5.29
N GLY A 480 -37.32 -38.62 6.31
CA GLY A 480 -37.42 -37.87 7.56
C GLY A 480 -37.29 -36.35 7.34
N ALA A 481 -36.23 -35.92 6.65
CA ALA A 481 -36.01 -34.52 6.32
C ALA A 481 -37.13 -33.95 5.43
N ALA A 482 -37.70 -34.75 4.52
CA ALA A 482 -38.80 -34.31 3.66
C ALA A 482 -40.13 -34.07 4.40
N ILE A 483 -40.35 -34.73 5.55
CA ILE A 483 -41.62 -34.67 6.29
C ILE A 483 -41.61 -33.56 7.37
N CYS A 484 -40.44 -33.24 7.93
CA CYS A 484 -40.33 -32.43 9.15
C CYS A 484 -40.96 -31.04 9.01
N ALA A 485 -40.41 -30.15 8.17
CA ALA A 485 -40.96 -28.80 8.00
C ALA A 485 -42.41 -28.75 7.46
N PRO A 486 -42.78 -29.51 6.41
CA PRO A 486 -44.17 -29.52 5.91
C PRO A 486 -45.16 -30.09 6.93
N GLY A 487 -44.77 -31.12 7.68
CA GLY A 487 -45.60 -31.77 8.70
C GLY A 487 -45.89 -30.85 9.88
N ILE A 488 -44.86 -30.18 10.41
CA ILE A 488 -45.00 -29.19 11.49
C ILE A 488 -45.92 -28.06 11.03
N THR A 489 -45.69 -27.51 9.84
CA THR A 489 -46.49 -26.41 9.30
C THR A 489 -47.96 -26.82 9.11
N GLY A 490 -48.20 -28.00 8.53
CA GLY A 490 -49.55 -28.51 8.31
C GLY A 490 -50.31 -28.74 9.61
N HIS A 491 -49.67 -29.38 10.60
CA HIS A 491 -50.27 -29.61 11.91
C HIS A 491 -50.57 -28.30 12.63
N HIS A 492 -49.60 -27.39 12.69
CA HIS A 492 -49.77 -26.11 13.37
C HIS A 492 -50.92 -25.29 12.77
N CYS A 493 -50.94 -25.15 11.44
CA CYS A 493 -51.99 -24.42 10.74
C CYS A 493 -53.38 -25.03 10.91
N LEU A 494 -53.51 -26.35 10.75
CA LEU A 494 -54.83 -27.00 10.68
C LEU A 494 -55.37 -27.41 12.05
N VAL A 495 -54.51 -27.85 12.96
CA VAL A 495 -54.91 -28.39 14.27
C VAL A 495 -54.81 -27.31 15.35
N ASP A 496 -53.69 -26.60 15.44
CA ASP A 496 -53.46 -25.69 16.57
C ASP A 496 -54.12 -24.32 16.34
N VAL A 497 -53.92 -23.76 15.14
CA VAL A 497 -54.44 -22.44 14.76
C VAL A 497 -55.90 -22.55 14.30
N ALA A 498 -56.17 -23.33 13.25
CA ALA A 498 -57.51 -23.44 12.68
C ALA A 498 -58.46 -24.32 13.49
N LYS A 499 -57.93 -25.22 14.35
CA LYS A 499 -58.70 -26.14 15.20
C LYS A 499 -59.78 -26.91 14.43
N LEU A 500 -59.39 -27.40 13.26
CA LEU A 500 -60.29 -28.00 12.29
C LEU A 500 -61.02 -29.22 12.87
N ARG A 501 -62.35 -29.25 12.67
CA ARG A 501 -63.22 -30.34 13.16
C ARG A 501 -63.75 -31.19 12.02
N LYS A 502 -64.09 -32.44 12.36
CA LYS A 502 -64.72 -33.37 11.43
C LYS A 502 -66.02 -32.79 10.86
N GLY A 503 -66.08 -32.66 9.53
CA GLY A 503 -67.24 -32.09 8.81
C GLY A 503 -67.07 -30.63 8.41
N GLU A 504 -66.02 -29.95 8.87
CA GLU A 504 -65.66 -28.61 8.41
C GLU A 504 -64.99 -28.65 7.04
N ARG A 505 -65.22 -27.60 6.25
CA ARG A 505 -64.70 -27.46 4.88
C ARG A 505 -63.59 -26.44 4.89
N ILE A 506 -62.45 -26.79 4.32
CA ILE A 506 -61.30 -25.90 4.16
C ILE A 506 -61.02 -25.66 2.69
N LEU A 507 -60.49 -24.47 2.40
CA LEU A 507 -59.90 -24.14 1.13
C LEU A 507 -58.38 -24.09 1.33
N ILE A 508 -57.67 -25.01 0.69
CA ILE A 508 -56.21 -25.02 0.66
C ILE A 508 -55.79 -24.29 -0.62
N HIS A 509 -55.14 -23.15 -0.48
CA HIS A 509 -54.56 -22.44 -1.63
C HIS A 509 -53.30 -23.15 -2.14
N SER A 510 -52.99 -22.96 -3.43
CA SER A 510 -51.96 -23.70 -4.20
C SER A 510 -52.35 -25.11 -4.65
N ALA A 511 -53.65 -25.38 -4.83
CA ALA A 511 -54.13 -26.39 -5.77
C ALA A 511 -54.38 -25.74 -7.15
N THR A 512 -53.89 -26.33 -8.25
CA THR A 512 -53.88 -25.72 -9.60
C THR A 512 -55.24 -25.82 -10.32
N GLY A 513 -55.66 -24.77 -11.06
CA GLY A 513 -56.79 -24.80 -12.01
C GLY A 513 -57.77 -23.62 -11.94
N ASP A 514 -58.97 -23.78 -12.55
CA ASP A 514 -59.99 -22.74 -12.83
C ASP A 514 -60.53 -21.96 -11.62
N SER A 515 -60.18 -22.36 -10.39
CA SER A 515 -60.56 -21.66 -9.16
C SER A 515 -59.76 -20.38 -8.90
N LEU A 516 -58.69 -20.09 -9.68
CA LEU A 516 -57.95 -18.83 -9.63
C LEU A 516 -58.73 -17.64 -10.22
N ARG A 517 -59.72 -17.88 -11.11
CA ARG A 517 -60.48 -16.80 -11.75
C ARG A 517 -61.66 -16.29 -10.93
N ALA A 518 -62.10 -17.03 -9.92
CA ALA A 518 -63.25 -16.66 -9.09
C ALA A 518 -62.89 -15.71 -7.92
N SER A 519 -61.61 -15.43 -7.68
CA SER A 519 -61.16 -14.60 -6.56
C SER A 519 -61.19 -13.09 -6.81
N TRP A 520 -61.50 -12.65 -8.04
CA TRP A 520 -61.54 -11.23 -8.39
C TRP A 520 -62.81 -10.49 -7.90
N ASP A 521 -63.90 -11.22 -7.63
CA ASP A 521 -65.23 -10.63 -7.39
C ASP A 521 -65.57 -10.33 -5.90
N TYR A 522 -64.61 -10.48 -4.96
CA TYR A 522 -64.90 -10.41 -3.51
C TYR A 522 -64.09 -9.38 -2.70
N VAL A 523 -63.58 -8.30 -3.29
CA VAL A 523 -62.85 -7.25 -2.54
C VAL A 523 -63.82 -6.21 -1.94
N SER A 524 -63.73 -5.96 -0.63
CA SER A 524 -64.55 -4.98 0.09
C SER A 524 -64.00 -3.54 0.02
N PRO A 525 -64.82 -2.51 0.28
CA PRO A 525 -64.33 -1.15 0.53
C PRO A 525 -63.32 -1.14 1.69
N TYR A 526 -62.17 -0.48 1.49
CA TYR A 526 -60.98 -0.46 2.35
C TYR A 526 -60.18 -1.78 2.48
N GLY A 527 -60.52 -2.80 1.69
CA GLY A 527 -59.60 -3.93 1.46
C GLY A 527 -58.44 -3.50 0.56
N ARG A 528 -57.23 -4.01 0.82
CA ARG A 528 -56.10 -3.92 -0.11
C ARG A 528 -55.64 -5.30 -0.53
N PHE A 529 -55.78 -5.53 -1.83
CA PHE A 529 -55.13 -6.56 -2.62
C PHE A 529 -53.71 -6.11 -2.96
N ILE A 530 -52.70 -6.97 -2.83
CA ILE A 530 -51.31 -6.65 -3.17
C ILE A 530 -50.83 -7.62 -4.26
N GLU A 531 -50.66 -7.06 -5.46
CA GLU A 531 -49.89 -7.55 -6.60
C GLU A 531 -48.77 -6.53 -6.85
N ILE A 532 -47.54 -6.98 -7.15
CA ILE A 532 -46.35 -6.11 -7.21
C ILE A 532 -46.07 -5.69 -8.66
N GLY A 533 -46.05 -4.37 -8.92
CA GLY A 533 -45.70 -3.77 -10.22
C GLY A 533 -45.08 -2.37 -10.11
N LYS A 534 -43.98 -2.17 -10.84
CA LYS A 534 -42.99 -1.06 -10.78
C LYS A 534 -43.43 0.25 -11.46
N VAL A 535 -44.72 0.64 -11.39
CA VAL A 535 -45.27 1.81 -12.10
C VAL A 535 -45.35 3.08 -11.23
N ASP A 536 -45.42 2.97 -9.91
CA ASP A 536 -45.56 4.12 -8.99
C ASP A 536 -44.27 4.86 -8.63
N ILE A 537 -43.10 4.35 -9.03
CA ILE A 537 -41.85 5.14 -9.03
C ILE A 537 -41.94 6.31 -10.03
N ARG A 538 -42.80 6.22 -11.05
CA ARG A 538 -42.94 7.27 -12.07
C ARG A 538 -43.93 8.38 -11.69
N SER A 539 -44.62 8.31 -10.54
CA SER A 539 -45.68 9.27 -10.15
C SER A 539 -45.34 10.17 -8.95
N ASN A 540 -44.13 10.08 -8.38
CA ASN A 540 -43.54 11.04 -7.44
C ASN A 540 -44.43 11.44 -6.23
N ALA A 541 -44.79 10.47 -5.37
CA ALA A 541 -45.53 10.70 -4.12
C ALA A 541 -44.59 10.75 -2.89
N GLY A 542 -44.84 11.69 -1.96
CA GLY A 542 -43.93 12.07 -0.86
C GLY A 542 -43.89 11.14 0.36
N LEU A 543 -42.75 11.18 1.08
CA LEU A 543 -42.41 10.39 2.27
C LEU A 543 -42.47 11.20 3.59
N PRO A 544 -42.81 10.57 4.74
CA PRO A 544 -42.80 11.22 6.05
C PRO A 544 -41.41 11.25 6.73
N MET A 545 -41.08 12.39 7.33
CA MET A 545 -39.75 12.81 7.80
C MET A 545 -39.23 12.17 9.11
N GLN A 546 -39.85 11.09 9.61
CA GLN A 546 -39.52 10.55 10.94
C GLN A 546 -38.25 9.69 10.98
N GLY A 547 -37.56 9.50 9.84
CA GLY A 547 -36.30 8.77 9.74
C GLY A 547 -35.04 9.56 10.15
N PHE A 548 -35.10 10.90 10.13
CA PHE A 548 -33.94 11.74 10.48
C PHE A 548 -33.64 11.81 11.98
N SER A 549 -34.54 11.33 12.84
CA SER A 549 -34.34 11.28 14.29
C SER A 549 -33.58 10.04 14.79
N LYS A 550 -33.05 9.21 13.88
CA LYS A 550 -32.36 7.95 14.19
C LYS A 550 -30.84 7.95 13.91
N ASN A 551 -30.20 9.12 13.88
CA ASN A 551 -28.75 9.31 13.73
C ASN A 551 -28.12 8.62 12.50
N ILE A 552 -28.32 9.27 11.35
CA ILE A 552 -27.66 8.99 10.08
C ILE A 552 -26.37 9.83 9.99
N ASN A 553 -25.28 9.25 9.45
CA ASN A 553 -23.95 9.87 9.38
C ASN A 553 -23.84 11.02 8.36
N PHE A 554 -22.92 11.96 8.64
CA PHE A 554 -22.65 13.18 7.89
C PHE A 554 -21.19 13.23 7.44
N THR A 555 -20.97 13.32 6.13
CA THR A 555 -19.65 13.57 5.52
C THR A 555 -19.66 14.96 4.91
N ALA A 556 -18.70 15.80 5.28
CA ALA A 556 -18.54 17.14 4.75
C ALA A 556 -17.21 17.28 4.03
N ASP A 557 -17.21 16.93 2.75
CA ASP A 557 -16.14 17.29 1.83
C ASP A 557 -16.31 18.77 1.45
N SER A 558 -15.24 19.55 1.55
CA SER A 558 -15.24 20.96 1.16
C SER A 558 -13.83 21.34 0.73
N ILE A 559 -13.69 21.94 -0.46
CA ILE A 559 -12.43 22.52 -0.93
C ILE A 559 -11.91 23.48 0.14
N PHE A 560 -10.59 23.52 0.38
CA PHE A 560 -10.02 24.29 1.49
C PHE A 560 -10.52 25.74 1.56
N LYS A 561 -10.71 26.38 0.39
CA LYS A 561 -11.28 27.73 0.27
C LYS A 561 -12.65 27.91 0.97
N HIS A 562 -13.49 26.88 0.93
CA HIS A 562 -14.84 26.88 1.48
C HIS A 562 -14.98 26.08 2.78
N MET A 563 -13.88 25.53 3.28
CA MET A 563 -13.87 24.79 4.54
C MET A 563 -14.06 25.75 5.71
N SER A 564 -15.00 25.42 6.59
CA SER A 564 -15.18 26.13 7.87
C SER A 564 -14.29 25.53 8.94
N TYR A 565 -13.95 26.33 9.96
CA TYR A 565 -13.22 25.84 11.13
C TYR A 565 -13.94 24.69 11.86
N ALA A 566 -15.27 24.68 11.86
CA ALA A 566 -16.05 23.59 12.43
C ALA A 566 -15.83 22.26 11.66
N GLN A 567 -15.80 22.31 10.32
CA GLN A 567 -15.50 21.15 9.47
C GLN A 567 -14.06 20.66 9.65
N TRP A 568 -13.10 21.59 9.79
CA TRP A 568 -11.71 21.27 10.12
C TRP A 568 -11.61 20.51 11.45
N THR A 569 -12.14 21.12 12.51
CA THR A 569 -12.03 20.62 13.89
C THR A 569 -12.76 19.30 14.08
N MET A 570 -13.95 19.14 13.49
CA MET A 570 -14.75 17.91 13.62
C MET A 570 -14.00 16.68 13.11
N THR A 571 -13.38 16.78 11.93
CA THR A 571 -12.62 15.68 11.31
C THR A 571 -11.34 15.37 12.06
N LEU A 572 -10.61 16.40 12.52
CA LEU A 572 -9.41 16.18 13.32
C LEU A 572 -9.73 15.57 14.68
N ARG A 573 -10.84 15.96 15.32
CA ARG A 573 -11.25 15.35 16.59
C ARG A 573 -11.52 13.85 16.45
N SER A 574 -12.23 13.44 15.40
CA SER A 574 -12.59 12.02 15.22
C SER A 574 -11.38 11.14 14.88
N LYS A 575 -10.36 11.69 14.20
CA LYS A 575 -9.16 10.94 13.79
C LYS A 575 -7.95 11.18 14.69
N ALA A 576 -7.46 12.41 14.76
CA ALA A 576 -6.23 12.73 15.46
C ALA A 576 -6.43 12.71 16.97
N GLN A 577 -7.39 13.49 17.49
CA GLN A 577 -7.61 13.57 18.94
C GLN A 577 -8.04 12.22 19.53
N THR A 578 -8.92 11.48 18.85
CA THR A 578 -9.30 10.12 19.28
C THR A 578 -8.09 9.19 19.32
N SER A 579 -7.29 9.14 18.25
CA SER A 579 -6.11 8.26 18.20
C SER A 579 -5.07 8.65 19.28
N TRP A 580 -4.90 9.95 19.53
CA TRP A 580 -4.06 10.45 20.62
C TRP A 580 -4.57 10.04 22.00
N ASN A 581 -5.89 10.17 22.23
CA ASN A 581 -6.51 9.74 23.48
C ASN A 581 -6.32 8.24 23.70
N LEU A 582 -6.47 7.42 22.66
CA LEU A 582 -6.20 5.98 22.73
C LEU A 582 -4.74 5.71 23.06
N HIS A 583 -3.79 6.36 22.40
CA HIS A 583 -2.37 6.23 22.71
C HIS A 583 -2.06 6.58 24.17
N ARG A 584 -2.68 7.63 24.72
CA ARG A 584 -2.43 8.09 26.10
C ARG A 584 -3.12 7.22 27.16
N LEU A 585 -4.31 6.70 26.87
CA LEU A 585 -5.16 6.02 27.85
C LEU A 585 -4.98 4.50 27.87
N LEU A 586 -4.56 3.91 26.75
CA LEU A 586 -4.32 2.47 26.69
C LEU A 586 -2.96 2.12 27.32
N PRO A 587 -2.80 0.90 27.88
CA PRO A 587 -1.56 0.49 28.52
C PRO A 587 -0.36 0.51 27.56
N PRO A 588 0.85 0.87 28.05
CA PRO A 588 2.08 0.59 27.30
C PRO A 588 2.28 -0.94 27.21
N ASN A 589 2.86 -1.42 26.10
CA ASN A 589 3.08 -2.84 25.76
C ASN A 589 1.85 -3.64 25.25
N MET A 590 0.96 -3.01 24.48
CA MET A 590 -0.08 -3.75 23.76
C MET A 590 0.51 -4.71 22.72
N ASP A 591 -0.13 -5.87 22.52
CA ASP A 591 0.26 -6.85 21.51
C ASP A 591 0.11 -6.33 20.07
N PHE A 592 -0.74 -5.33 19.86
CA PHE A 592 -0.94 -4.63 18.60
C PHE A 592 -1.56 -3.25 18.83
N PHE A 593 -1.30 -2.29 17.94
CA PHE A 593 -1.96 -0.98 17.91
C PHE A 593 -2.21 -0.57 16.46
N VAL A 594 -3.42 -0.83 15.95
CA VAL A 594 -3.75 -0.64 14.53
C VAL A 594 -4.48 0.69 14.30
N LEU A 595 -3.99 1.47 13.35
CA LEU A 595 -4.52 2.77 12.98
C LEU A 595 -5.03 2.75 11.53
N LEU A 596 -6.35 2.68 11.34
CA LEU A 596 -6.94 2.74 9.99
C LEU A 596 -6.83 4.16 9.38
N SER A 597 -5.86 4.34 8.51
CA SER A 597 -5.61 5.55 7.73
C SER A 597 -6.24 5.43 6.34
N SER A 598 -5.83 6.23 5.35
CA SER A 598 -6.39 6.16 4.00
C SER A 598 -5.36 6.52 2.93
N LEU A 599 -5.47 5.91 1.74
CA LEU A 599 -4.69 6.33 0.57
C LEU A 599 -5.01 7.76 0.12
N ALA A 600 -6.19 8.30 0.46
CA ALA A 600 -6.54 9.69 0.18
C ALA A 600 -5.54 10.70 0.77
N SER A 601 -4.88 10.36 1.88
CA SER A 601 -3.85 11.21 2.49
C SER A 601 -2.47 11.06 1.86
N ILE A 602 -2.24 10.00 1.09
CA ILE A 602 -1.05 9.79 0.25
C ILE A 602 -1.21 10.53 -1.07
N TYR A 603 -2.39 10.43 -1.68
CA TYR A 603 -2.65 11.01 -2.99
C TYR A 603 -2.98 12.50 -2.92
N GLY A 604 -3.41 12.97 -1.74
CA GLY A 604 -3.90 14.33 -1.58
C GLY A 604 -5.24 14.53 -2.29
N SER A 605 -6.24 13.71 -1.96
CA SER A 605 -7.57 13.82 -2.56
C SER A 605 -8.14 15.23 -2.37
N VAL A 606 -8.60 15.83 -3.47
CA VAL A 606 -9.18 17.18 -3.53
C VAL A 606 -10.34 17.29 -2.55
N SER A 607 -10.51 18.43 -1.89
CA SER A 607 -11.57 18.73 -0.90
C SER A 607 -11.51 17.98 0.42
N GLN A 608 -10.41 17.25 0.65
CA GLN A 608 -10.24 16.38 1.82
C GLN A 608 -9.05 16.77 2.70
N VAL A 609 -8.71 18.07 2.76
CA VAL A 609 -7.51 18.54 3.46
C VAL A 609 -7.54 18.24 4.97
N ASN A 610 -8.70 18.34 5.62
CA ASN A 610 -8.94 17.96 7.01
C ASN A 610 -8.84 16.44 7.23
N TYR A 611 -9.37 15.65 6.29
CA TYR A 611 -9.32 14.19 6.32
C TYR A 611 -7.89 13.67 6.13
N ALA A 612 -7.16 14.22 5.16
CA ALA A 612 -5.77 13.90 4.88
C ALA A 612 -4.85 14.27 6.06
N ALA A 613 -5.04 15.45 6.66
CA ALA A 613 -4.32 15.86 7.87
C ALA A 613 -4.56 14.88 9.03
N GLY A 614 -5.82 14.51 9.28
CA GLY A 614 -6.18 13.57 10.35
C GLY A 614 -5.64 12.15 10.14
N ASN A 615 -5.51 11.70 8.88
CA ASN A 615 -4.94 10.39 8.55
C ASN A 615 -3.41 10.39 8.62
N THR A 616 -2.74 11.43 8.10
CA THR A 616 -1.27 11.55 8.22
C THR A 616 -0.79 11.76 9.65
N PHE A 617 -1.62 12.31 10.54
CA PHE A 617 -1.40 12.23 11.99
C PHE A 617 -1.27 10.78 12.48
N LYS A 618 -2.17 9.89 12.03
CA LYS A 618 -2.17 8.48 12.42
C LYS A 618 -0.94 7.77 11.89
N ASP A 619 -0.54 8.07 10.67
CA ASP A 619 0.69 7.56 10.06
C ASP A 619 1.92 7.95 10.92
N ALA A 620 2.00 9.21 11.36
CA ALA A 620 3.07 9.68 12.23
C ALA A 620 2.96 9.14 13.68
N LEU A 621 1.76 8.86 14.19
CA LEU A 621 1.55 8.24 15.49
C LEU A 621 2.01 6.78 15.50
N ALA A 622 1.77 6.02 14.43
CA ALA A 622 2.32 4.66 14.30
C ALA A 622 3.85 4.69 14.37
N ARG A 623 4.48 5.59 13.61
CA ARG A 623 5.94 5.77 13.60
C ARG A 623 6.50 6.24 14.95
N HIS A 624 5.80 7.11 15.67
CA HIS A 624 6.17 7.54 17.02
C HIS A 624 6.16 6.35 17.99
N ARG A 625 5.12 5.51 17.95
CA ARG A 625 5.01 4.33 18.82
C ARG A 625 6.12 3.31 18.53
N THR A 626 6.38 2.99 17.27
CA THR A 626 7.44 2.04 16.89
C THR A 626 8.85 2.55 17.23
N THR A 627 9.10 3.86 17.06
CA THR A 627 10.35 4.49 17.53
C THR A 627 10.56 4.30 19.04
N ASN A 628 9.48 4.36 19.83
CA ASN A 628 9.53 4.15 21.28
C ASN A 628 9.49 2.66 21.68
N GLY A 629 9.66 1.73 20.73
CA GLY A 629 9.66 0.29 21.01
C GLY A 629 8.27 -0.31 21.23
N GLU A 630 7.20 0.40 20.86
CA GLU A 630 5.83 -0.09 20.98
C GLU A 630 5.30 -0.60 19.64
N LYS A 631 4.55 -1.70 19.65
CA LYS A 631 3.91 -2.22 18.44
C LYS A 631 2.82 -1.27 17.96
N ALA A 632 2.94 -0.81 16.70
CA ALA A 632 1.90 -0.04 16.03
C ALA A 632 2.05 -0.11 14.51
N VAL A 633 0.92 -0.02 13.80
CA VAL A 633 0.90 0.08 12.34
C VAL A 633 -0.26 0.97 11.87
N ALA A 634 -0.01 1.78 10.84
CA ALA A 634 -1.04 2.53 10.13
C ALA A 634 -1.33 1.90 8.78
N PHE A 635 -2.60 1.60 8.50
CA PHE A 635 -3.05 1.08 7.21
C PHE A 635 -3.66 2.20 6.38
N ASN A 636 -2.95 2.70 5.37
CA ASN A 636 -3.50 3.60 4.37
C ASN A 636 -4.32 2.78 3.37
N LEU A 637 -5.62 2.61 3.66
CA LEU A 637 -6.53 1.80 2.85
C LEU A 637 -7.11 2.56 1.64
N GLY A 638 -7.24 1.84 0.52
CA GLY A 638 -8.00 2.24 -0.67
C GLY A 638 -9.52 2.12 -0.49
N TRP A 639 -10.25 1.93 -1.59
CA TRP A 639 -11.72 1.89 -1.56
C TRP A 639 -12.22 0.56 -0.98
N MET A 640 -12.76 0.56 0.24
CA MET A 640 -13.42 -0.65 0.77
C MET A 640 -14.67 -0.97 -0.08
N LYS A 641 -14.69 -2.16 -0.69
CA LYS A 641 -15.74 -2.56 -1.65
C LYS A 641 -16.94 -3.22 -0.99
N THR A 642 -16.69 -4.14 -0.06
CA THR A 642 -17.72 -5.00 0.56
C THR A 642 -18.32 -4.39 1.82
N VAL A 643 -17.62 -3.45 2.47
CA VAL A 643 -18.07 -2.79 3.71
C VAL A 643 -17.69 -1.31 3.74
N GLY A 644 -18.41 -0.49 4.51
CA GLY A 644 -18.11 0.93 4.72
C GLY A 644 -18.86 1.89 3.79
N ILE A 645 -18.52 3.18 3.89
CA ILE A 645 -19.29 4.31 3.30
C ILE A 645 -19.52 4.20 1.78
N ILE A 646 -18.62 3.51 1.05
CA ILE A 646 -18.77 3.32 -0.41
C ILE A 646 -19.77 2.21 -0.72
N ALA A 647 -19.72 1.09 0.00
CA ALA A 647 -20.65 -0.03 -0.14
C ALA A 647 -22.08 0.33 0.32
N GLU A 648 -22.20 1.26 1.28
CA GLU A 648 -23.48 1.68 1.87
C GLU A 648 -24.23 2.76 1.06
N ASN A 649 -23.61 3.32 0.01
CA ASN A 649 -24.20 4.39 -0.81
C ASN A 649 -24.06 4.11 -2.32
N ALA A 650 -25.15 3.67 -2.93
CA ALA A 650 -25.22 3.26 -4.34
C ALA A 650 -24.82 4.36 -5.36
N ASP A 651 -24.90 5.65 -4.97
CA ASP A 651 -24.44 6.76 -5.82
C ASP A 651 -22.91 6.91 -5.78
N ASN A 652 -22.27 6.65 -4.63
CA ASN A 652 -20.82 6.64 -4.51
C ASN A 652 -20.18 5.46 -5.24
N GLU A 653 -20.83 4.30 -5.18
CA GLU A 653 -20.41 3.09 -5.88
C GLU A 653 -20.36 3.30 -7.40
N LYS A 654 -21.37 3.98 -7.98
CA LYS A 654 -21.41 4.30 -9.42
C LYS A 654 -20.40 5.37 -9.85
N ILE A 655 -20.23 6.43 -9.06
CA ILE A 655 -19.26 7.51 -9.35
C ILE A 655 -17.82 6.97 -9.24
N ARG A 656 -17.55 6.04 -8.33
CA ARG A 656 -16.20 5.54 -8.07
C ARG A 656 -15.84 4.25 -8.80
N ALA A 657 -16.82 3.47 -9.27
CA ALA A 657 -16.57 2.44 -10.28
C ALA A 657 -16.01 3.02 -11.60
N GLN A 658 -16.13 4.33 -11.80
CA GLN A 658 -15.55 5.06 -12.94
C GLN A 658 -14.23 5.77 -12.61
N SER A 659 -13.80 5.77 -11.34
CA SER A 659 -12.57 6.41 -10.89
C SER A 659 -11.43 5.38 -10.86
N ALA A 660 -10.41 5.57 -11.69
CA ALA A 660 -9.22 4.71 -11.73
C ALA A 660 -8.14 5.16 -10.71
N ASP A 661 -8.54 5.81 -9.62
CA ASP A 661 -7.60 6.44 -8.69
C ASP A 661 -7.05 5.46 -7.65
N MET A 662 -7.87 4.62 -7.03
CA MET A 662 -7.44 3.60 -6.04
C MET A 662 -8.07 2.24 -6.36
N ALA A 663 -7.40 1.16 -5.95
CA ALA A 663 -7.95 -0.18 -6.10
C ALA A 663 -8.99 -0.42 -5.00
N GLN A 664 -9.96 -1.27 -5.34
CA GLN A 664 -10.93 -1.76 -4.38
C GLN A 664 -10.26 -2.75 -3.43
N VAL A 665 -10.42 -2.52 -2.13
CA VAL A 665 -9.95 -3.38 -1.05
C VAL A 665 -11.14 -4.17 -0.51
N GLU A 666 -11.02 -5.48 -0.45
CA GLU A 666 -12.03 -6.39 0.09
C GLU A 666 -11.88 -6.53 1.61
N LEU A 667 -12.96 -6.91 2.31
CA LEU A 667 -12.91 -7.14 3.77
C LEU A 667 -11.92 -8.25 4.13
N GLU A 668 -11.84 -9.29 3.31
CA GLU A 668 -10.94 -10.43 3.48
C GLU A 668 -9.47 -9.99 3.43
N GLU A 669 -9.15 -9.01 2.57
CA GLU A 669 -7.81 -8.40 2.52
C GLU A 669 -7.51 -7.68 3.84
N LEU A 670 -8.45 -6.89 4.36
CA LEU A 670 -8.29 -6.22 5.65
C LEU A 670 -8.19 -7.19 6.82
N LEU A 671 -8.95 -8.29 6.82
CA LEU A 671 -8.86 -9.31 7.87
C LEU A 671 -7.51 -10.03 7.81
N GLY A 672 -7.01 -10.37 6.63
CA GLY A 672 -5.66 -10.91 6.46
C GLY A 672 -4.56 -9.97 6.96
N LEU A 673 -4.72 -8.65 6.76
CA LEU A 673 -3.83 -7.64 7.36
C LEU A 673 -3.86 -7.71 8.89
N LEU A 674 -5.06 -7.79 9.47
CA LEU A 674 -5.21 -7.84 10.92
C LEU A 674 -4.62 -9.13 11.49
N ASP A 675 -4.74 -10.27 10.82
CA ASP A 675 -4.12 -11.53 11.28
C ASP A 675 -2.58 -11.44 11.33
N ILE A 676 -1.97 -10.75 10.37
CA ILE A 676 -0.51 -10.52 10.36
C ILE A 676 -0.10 -9.56 11.48
N TYR A 677 -0.72 -8.37 11.54
CA TYR A 677 -0.27 -7.29 12.41
C TYR A 677 -0.81 -7.37 13.85
N CYS A 678 -1.85 -8.15 14.10
CA CYS A 678 -2.33 -8.45 15.45
C CYS A 678 -1.67 -9.69 16.06
N ASN A 679 -0.78 -10.37 15.33
CA ASN A 679 -0.05 -11.53 15.85
C ASN A 679 0.89 -11.10 17.00
N PRO A 680 0.71 -11.62 18.22
CA PRO A 680 1.58 -11.30 19.36
C PRO A 680 3.05 -11.68 19.14
N ALA A 681 3.32 -12.64 18.25
CA ALA A 681 4.68 -13.05 17.90
C ALA A 681 5.40 -12.09 16.92
N LEU A 682 4.67 -11.18 16.27
CA LEU A 682 5.29 -10.18 15.39
C LEU A 682 6.18 -9.25 16.23
N PRO A 683 7.45 -9.04 15.86
CA PRO A 683 8.32 -8.10 16.55
C PRO A 683 7.81 -6.67 16.39
N VAL A 684 8.36 -5.75 17.19
CA VAL A 684 8.16 -4.32 16.94
C VAL A 684 8.69 -4.00 15.55
N LEU A 685 7.88 -3.35 14.73
CA LEU A 685 8.24 -2.97 13.37
C LEU A 685 9.33 -1.91 13.39
N ASP A 686 10.18 -1.90 12.37
CA ASP A 686 11.03 -0.74 12.12
C ASP A 686 10.14 0.49 11.85
N PRO A 687 10.55 1.71 12.27
CA PRO A 687 9.71 2.90 12.11
C PRO A 687 9.29 3.19 10.66
N GLU A 688 10.11 2.82 9.68
CA GLU A 688 9.78 2.98 8.26
C GLU A 688 8.74 1.96 7.76
N ASP A 689 8.65 0.78 8.39
CA ASP A 689 7.69 -0.29 8.06
C ASP A 689 6.33 -0.12 8.79
N SER A 690 6.21 0.88 9.66
CA SER A 690 4.99 1.15 10.45
C SER A 690 3.83 1.75 9.64
N GLN A 691 4.01 1.96 8.34
CA GLN A 691 3.03 2.55 7.44
C GLN A 691 2.85 1.67 6.19
N VAL A 692 1.67 1.09 6.04
CA VAL A 692 1.35 0.15 4.96
C VAL A 692 0.29 0.73 4.06
N LEU A 693 0.54 0.72 2.74
CA LEU A 693 -0.38 1.24 1.74
C LEU A 693 -1.07 0.07 1.03
N VAL A 694 -2.40 0.04 1.04
CA VAL A 694 -3.19 -1.10 0.52
C VAL A 694 -4.18 -0.61 -0.53
N GLY A 695 -4.13 -1.22 -1.71
CA GLY A 695 -4.95 -0.84 -2.85
C GLY A 695 -4.38 0.34 -3.66
N VAL A 696 -3.04 0.50 -3.70
CA VAL A 696 -2.38 1.54 -4.47
C VAL A 696 -2.52 1.26 -5.97
N VAL A 697 -3.14 2.18 -6.70
CA VAL A 697 -3.07 2.23 -8.17
C VAL A 697 -1.94 3.16 -8.56
N THR A 698 -1.17 2.77 -9.56
CA THR A 698 0.03 3.48 -10.01
C THR A 698 -0.15 3.85 -11.47
N SER A 699 0.67 4.77 -11.99
CA SER A 699 0.63 5.12 -13.41
C SER A 699 0.84 3.88 -14.29
N GLY A 700 1.71 2.96 -13.88
CA GLY A 700 1.89 1.65 -14.53
C GLY A 700 0.60 0.85 -14.66
N HIS A 701 -0.21 0.78 -13.60
CA HIS A 701 -1.52 0.11 -13.64
C HIS A 701 -2.49 0.79 -14.61
N CYS A 702 -2.56 2.13 -14.62
CA CYS A 702 -3.41 2.88 -15.55
C CYS A 702 -2.99 2.64 -17.01
N ILE A 703 -1.69 2.76 -17.30
CA ILE A 703 -1.13 2.57 -18.64
C ILE A 703 -1.39 1.14 -19.14
N ALA A 704 -1.22 0.13 -18.28
CA ALA A 704 -1.51 -1.27 -18.62
C ALA A 704 -2.97 -1.52 -19.01
N GLN A 705 -3.89 -0.70 -18.47
CA GLN A 705 -5.33 -0.75 -18.79
C GLN A 705 -5.73 0.19 -19.94
N GLY A 706 -4.77 0.88 -20.56
CA GLY A 706 -5.03 1.88 -21.60
C GLY A 706 -5.71 3.15 -21.08
N ILE A 707 -5.61 3.42 -19.77
CA ILE A 707 -6.17 4.59 -19.09
C ILE A 707 -5.04 5.61 -18.89
N GLU A 708 -5.30 6.88 -19.21
CA GLU A 708 -4.36 7.96 -18.93
C GLU A 708 -4.21 8.15 -17.41
N PRO A 709 -2.98 8.11 -16.85
CA PRO A 709 -2.76 8.30 -15.43
C PRO A 709 -3.28 9.68 -14.96
N PRO A 710 -4.00 9.74 -13.83
CA PRO A 710 -4.38 11.02 -13.23
C PRO A 710 -3.18 11.91 -12.89
N ASP A 711 -3.35 13.23 -13.00
CA ASP A 711 -2.27 14.22 -12.81
C ASP A 711 -1.46 14.06 -11.52
N PHE A 712 -2.10 13.68 -10.41
CA PHE A 712 -1.42 13.50 -9.12
C PHE A 712 -0.39 12.36 -9.13
N MET A 713 -0.51 11.38 -10.03
CA MET A 713 0.45 10.28 -10.17
C MET A 713 1.75 10.70 -10.88
N HIS A 714 1.81 11.90 -11.45
CA HIS A 714 3.05 12.51 -11.93
C HIS A 714 3.89 13.15 -10.81
N HIS A 715 3.38 13.17 -9.58
CA HIS A 715 4.12 13.68 -8.44
C HIS A 715 5.37 12.81 -8.16
N PRO A 716 6.53 13.40 -7.81
CA PRO A 716 7.79 12.67 -7.61
C PRO A 716 7.70 11.46 -6.65
N LEU A 717 6.77 11.51 -5.70
CA LEU A 717 6.45 10.42 -4.76
C LEU A 717 6.17 9.08 -5.49
N PHE A 718 5.52 9.12 -6.67
CA PHE A 718 5.13 7.96 -7.48
C PHE A 718 6.13 7.62 -8.58
N SER A 719 7.24 8.36 -8.71
CA SER A 719 8.18 8.22 -9.83
C SER A 719 8.73 6.79 -10.03
N GLY A 720 8.79 5.98 -8.97
CA GLY A 720 9.19 4.57 -9.03
C GLY A 720 8.18 3.63 -9.71
N PHE A 721 6.95 4.08 -9.97
CA PHE A 721 5.85 3.26 -10.50
C PHE A 721 5.25 3.80 -11.81
N SER A 722 6.03 4.59 -12.56
CA SER A 722 5.62 5.14 -13.86
C SER A 722 5.61 4.12 -15.01
N LYS A 723 5.99 2.86 -14.75
CA LYS A 723 6.14 1.77 -15.74
C LYS A 723 5.15 0.64 -15.49
N ILE A 724 4.79 -0.10 -16.54
CA ILE A 724 3.98 -1.33 -16.46
C ILE A 724 4.82 -2.41 -15.77
N ASP A 725 4.31 -2.96 -14.67
CA ASP A 725 4.89 -4.16 -14.04
C ASP A 725 4.61 -5.38 -14.94
N ASP A 726 5.63 -5.87 -15.64
CA ASP A 726 5.57 -7.12 -16.45
C ASP A 726 5.28 -8.37 -15.60
N THR A 727 5.26 -8.25 -14.28
CA THR A 727 4.85 -9.33 -13.37
C THR A 727 3.34 -9.51 -13.31
N GLY A 728 2.56 -8.62 -13.96
CA GLY A 728 1.09 -8.66 -14.02
C GLY A 728 0.49 -9.52 -15.14
N SER A 729 1.31 -10.31 -15.85
CA SER A 729 0.76 -11.42 -16.64
C SER A 729 0.08 -12.39 -15.69
N PHE A 730 -1.24 -12.51 -15.79
CA PHE A 730 -1.96 -13.71 -15.35
C PHE A 730 -1.32 -14.90 -16.06
N ALA A 731 -0.32 -15.50 -15.43
CA ALA A 731 0.32 -16.70 -15.90
C ALA A 731 -0.76 -17.79 -15.99
N ARG A 732 -1.21 -18.04 -17.22
CA ARG A 732 -1.81 -19.31 -17.60
C ARG A 732 -0.73 -20.38 -17.49
N ASP A 733 -1.07 -21.40 -16.71
CA ASP A 733 -0.61 -22.79 -16.75
C ASP A 733 0.87 -23.10 -16.97
N GLY A 734 1.45 -23.72 -15.93
CA GLY A 734 2.65 -24.53 -15.99
C GLY A 734 3.12 -24.87 -14.58
N GLU A 735 2.73 -26.04 -14.07
CA GLU A 735 3.27 -26.63 -12.84
C GLU A 735 4.81 -26.65 -12.91
N LEU A 736 5.47 -25.71 -12.24
CA LEU A 736 6.89 -25.80 -11.94
C LEU A 736 7.01 -26.40 -10.53
N LEU A 737 7.24 -27.71 -10.47
CA LEU A 737 7.65 -28.39 -9.25
C LEU A 737 8.88 -27.69 -8.66
N ASP A 738 8.86 -27.45 -7.35
CA ASP A 738 9.97 -26.87 -6.60
C ASP A 738 11.23 -27.76 -6.69
N THR A 739 12.29 -27.22 -7.30
CA THR A 739 13.61 -27.85 -7.45
C THR A 739 14.17 -28.35 -6.12
N SER A 740 13.87 -27.68 -5.01
CA SER A 740 14.34 -28.06 -3.67
C SER A 740 13.72 -29.38 -3.20
N THR A 741 12.45 -29.60 -3.56
CA THR A 741 11.71 -30.82 -3.27
C THR A 741 12.22 -31.98 -4.12
N LEU A 742 12.38 -31.77 -5.43
CA LEU A 742 12.96 -32.76 -6.35
C LEU A 742 14.38 -33.18 -5.95
N PHE A 743 15.22 -32.25 -5.48
CA PHE A 743 16.57 -32.56 -5.01
C PHE A 743 16.59 -33.46 -3.77
N ARG A 744 15.64 -33.25 -2.84
CA ARG A 744 15.52 -34.04 -1.59
C ARG A 744 15.01 -35.46 -1.85
N GLU A 745 14.13 -35.63 -2.84
CA GLU A 745 13.56 -36.93 -3.21
C GLU A 745 14.56 -37.87 -3.89
N LYS A 746 15.58 -37.34 -4.57
CA LYS A 746 16.61 -38.17 -5.21
C LYS A 746 17.59 -38.74 -4.19
N VAL A 747 17.87 -40.04 -4.32
CA VAL A 747 18.74 -40.79 -3.38
C VAL A 747 20.19 -40.79 -3.84
N THR A 748 20.44 -40.83 -5.15
CA THR A 748 21.80 -40.93 -5.70
C THR A 748 22.40 -39.56 -5.97
N ARG A 749 23.74 -39.48 -5.92
CA ARG A 749 24.49 -38.26 -6.23
C ARG A 749 24.31 -37.82 -7.69
N GLU A 750 24.25 -38.77 -8.62
CA GLU A 750 24.09 -38.50 -10.05
C GLU A 750 22.71 -37.91 -10.35
N ASP A 751 21.63 -38.46 -9.77
CA ASP A 751 20.28 -37.94 -9.96
C ASP A 751 20.13 -36.52 -9.37
N ARG A 752 20.77 -36.25 -8.22
CA ARG A 752 20.80 -34.91 -7.61
C ARG A 752 21.56 -33.90 -8.45
N ILE A 753 22.70 -34.31 -9.02
CA ILE A 753 23.44 -33.48 -9.98
C ILE A 753 22.56 -33.18 -11.19
N GLY A 754 21.82 -34.18 -11.71
CA GLY A 754 20.86 -33.99 -12.80
C GLY A 754 19.80 -32.93 -12.49
N VAL A 755 19.20 -32.96 -11.30
CA VAL A 755 18.21 -31.95 -10.86
C VAL A 755 18.82 -30.55 -10.83
N VAL A 756 20.04 -30.40 -10.28
CA VAL A 756 20.73 -29.10 -10.20
C VAL A 756 21.12 -28.59 -11.58
N VAL A 757 21.67 -29.45 -12.43
CA VAL A 757 22.08 -29.10 -13.80
C VAL A 757 20.86 -28.68 -14.62
N GLN A 758 19.75 -29.39 -14.53
CA GLN A 758 18.52 -29.03 -15.24
C GLN A 758 17.93 -27.71 -14.75
N ALA A 759 17.98 -27.45 -13.44
CA ALA A 759 17.53 -26.18 -12.88
C ALA A 759 18.43 -25.01 -13.32
N LEU A 760 19.75 -25.20 -13.31
CA LEU A 760 20.71 -24.22 -13.79
C LEU A 760 20.56 -23.98 -15.30
N ALA A 761 20.44 -25.03 -16.11
CA ALA A 761 20.20 -24.93 -17.54
C ALA A 761 18.88 -24.21 -17.85
N THR A 762 17.80 -24.51 -17.13
CA THR A 762 16.51 -23.82 -17.29
C THR A 762 16.62 -22.34 -16.93
N LYS A 763 17.37 -22.02 -15.88
CA LYS A 763 17.60 -20.63 -15.45
C LYS A 763 18.47 -19.87 -16.45
N LEU A 764 19.51 -20.51 -16.97
CA LEU A 764 20.40 -19.94 -17.98
C LEU A 764 19.69 -19.76 -19.33
N ALA A 765 18.88 -20.74 -19.74
CA ALA A 765 18.06 -20.67 -20.95
C ALA A 765 17.07 -19.50 -20.89
N ARG A 766 16.43 -19.28 -19.73
CA ARG A 766 15.58 -18.11 -19.49
C ARG A 766 16.37 -16.80 -19.57
N ALA A 767 17.55 -16.76 -18.95
CA ALA A 767 18.42 -15.57 -18.99
C ALA A 767 18.87 -15.23 -20.43
N LEU A 768 19.08 -16.26 -21.25
CA LEU A 768 19.49 -16.14 -22.65
C LEU A 768 18.32 -16.11 -23.65
N SER A 769 17.07 -16.07 -23.18
CA SER A 769 15.85 -16.09 -24.01
C SER A 769 15.80 -17.24 -25.03
N MET A 770 16.28 -18.43 -24.65
CA MET A 770 16.25 -19.65 -25.46
C MET A 770 15.44 -20.76 -24.80
N SER A 771 15.07 -21.80 -25.56
CA SER A 771 14.42 -22.98 -24.98
C SER A 771 15.40 -23.71 -24.06
N PRO A 772 14.97 -24.21 -22.88
CA PRO A 772 15.77 -25.12 -22.07
C PRO A 772 16.25 -26.36 -22.83
N ASP A 773 15.51 -26.79 -23.85
CA ASP A 773 15.87 -27.93 -24.71
C ASP A 773 17.03 -27.63 -25.67
N ASP A 774 17.30 -26.35 -25.94
CA ASP A 774 18.41 -25.90 -26.81
C ASP A 774 19.74 -25.75 -26.05
N MET A 775 19.72 -25.97 -24.73
CA MET A 775 20.88 -25.87 -23.85
C MET A 775 21.56 -27.23 -23.65
N ASP A 776 22.82 -27.31 -24.09
CA ASP A 776 23.69 -28.46 -23.89
C ASP A 776 24.53 -28.23 -22.62
N PRO A 777 24.27 -28.95 -21.52
CA PRO A 777 24.99 -28.78 -20.27
C PRO A 777 26.46 -29.20 -20.34
N THR A 778 26.91 -29.78 -21.47
CA THR A 778 28.31 -30.17 -21.68
C THR A 778 29.16 -29.11 -22.37
N LYS A 779 28.55 -28.06 -22.93
CA LYS A 779 29.26 -26.94 -23.56
C LYS A 779 29.69 -25.89 -22.54
N ALA A 780 30.82 -25.24 -22.80
CA ALA A 780 31.31 -24.16 -21.96
C ALA A 780 30.44 -22.90 -22.09
N LEU A 781 30.23 -22.17 -21.00
CA LEU A 781 29.33 -21.01 -20.93
C LEU A 781 29.68 -19.91 -21.96
N PHE A 782 30.97 -19.70 -22.24
CA PHE A 782 31.40 -18.71 -23.25
C PHE A 782 30.94 -19.07 -24.67
N GLU A 783 30.67 -20.34 -24.96
CA GLU A 783 30.10 -20.78 -26.25
C GLU A 783 28.65 -20.35 -26.41
N TYR A 784 27.98 -20.01 -25.30
CA TYR A 784 26.67 -19.39 -25.26
C TYR A 784 26.74 -17.86 -25.13
N GLY A 785 27.93 -17.26 -25.26
CA GLY A 785 28.15 -15.82 -25.08
C GLY A 785 28.13 -15.38 -23.62
N VAL A 786 28.27 -16.31 -22.67
CA VAL A 786 28.31 -16.04 -21.22
C VAL A 786 29.75 -16.04 -20.73
N ASP A 787 30.30 -14.85 -20.45
CA ASP A 787 31.60 -14.71 -19.79
C ASP A 787 31.49 -14.97 -18.27
N TRP A 788 32.60 -15.39 -17.65
CA TRP A 788 32.74 -15.92 -16.28
C TRP A 788 32.35 -14.97 -15.11
N TRP A 789 31.62 -13.88 -15.40
CA TRP A 789 31.16 -12.89 -14.43
C TRP A 789 29.75 -13.17 -13.89
N LEU A 790 29.05 -14.19 -14.39
CA LEU A 790 27.70 -14.60 -13.93
C LEU A 790 27.71 -15.60 -12.77
#